data_AF-B4M074-F1
#
_entry.id   AF-B4M074-F1
#
_cell.length_a   1.000
_cell.length_b   1.000
_cell.length_c   1.000
_cell.angle_alpha   90.00
_cell.angle_beta   90.00
_cell.angle_gamma   90.00
#
_symmetry.space_group_name_H-M   'P 1'
#
loop_
_entity.id
_entity.type
_entity.pdbx_description
1 polymer ?
#
loop_
_entity_poly.entity_id
_entity_poly.type
_entity_poly.pdbx_seq_one_letter_code
_entity_poly.pdbx_strand_id
1 'polypeptide(L)'
;METPLVRRKTRRQGQTKASTAATTTTTTTIEAKTSTMATAARTRARITAQATTSTASQGFIGTWSQLVVVVVFVAVAILLNCHVCQGAGRAPPEPYFGRYIGQFTNFAHGIKGAIYAVDESTLFVKSFAYDGTGPDAFFWVGKTPRPSPEGYIIPYPEEYIGSDPPVLQAHNNTDIILRLPMGKRIKDIRWLSVWCRRFTVDFGEVFIPPGLDVPKPRVLPEFRRLAHGLRSSNISVLDAKTFYIPNLHYDGAGPDAYFWVGNGSEPNLMGIKVPNEVGSLDPLRSYQGEDIEIQLPGSLTVYDIDWLSVWCVEYRHNFGHVFIPKDLDVPPALGQTKITPSWWYSPTTTTPRPVYSNCREVLPNKLQVKWELQGEYIQIELFGRITEDQYMAFGLSGANGRPQMAQSDVVVAFYDTNARVFRAEDYFISDLSQCDGQRGVCPDERIGARNNVIVVSGDRKSGVTSIRYKRLLQTNEPIYDMPIPIDREVSIIAAVGPLNARKEANAHSHTASDHNPDDIRINFSKRNDHACKNSLYDVKDESGPKPWPTRKIEGEHKFRATIGATGGKRGYTAITSVPSWGIAWYINDLLIPEITVERGQNYEFIIEGGNDPAQPARYHPLYITDSPEGGLGQKTGLDARKQKAYAGVEYDEDGNAIPTGVGRYCEWEHRTVDRSAEFENFEDFKGSLVFKCEDGEPGYMNWTVPMDAPAVLYYQCFTHNNLGWKINVVDAGASAAPASLQQGRNQLLFYMMLTVFSLVVGRSRLASPLLA
;
A
#
# COMPACT_ATOMS: atom_id res chain seq x y z
N MET A 1 -67.58 -2.96 46.42
CA MET A 1 -66.86 -3.79 47.41
C MET A 1 -65.90 -2.92 48.19
N GLU A 2 -65.38 -3.44 49.29
CA GLU A 2 -64.88 -2.66 50.43
C GLU A 2 -63.49 -2.05 50.24
N THR A 3 -63.24 -1.02 51.05
CA THR A 3 -61.91 -0.54 51.47
C THR A 3 -61.65 -1.09 52.90
N PRO A 4 -60.60 -0.74 53.69
CA PRO A 4 -59.34 -0.02 53.45
C PRO A 4 -58.10 -0.67 54.20
N LEU A 5 -57.01 0.12 54.32
CA LEU A 5 -56.28 0.41 55.59
C LEU A 5 -54.99 -0.37 56.02
N VAL A 6 -54.25 0.29 56.94
CA VAL A 6 -53.06 -0.12 57.76
C VAL A 6 -51.70 -0.19 57.01
N ARG A 7 -50.60 0.54 57.31
CA ARG A 7 -50.18 1.60 58.29
C ARG A 7 -49.47 1.18 59.62
N ARG A 8 -48.12 1.09 59.62
CA ARG A 8 -47.14 1.40 60.72
C ARG A 8 -45.68 1.20 60.18
N LYS A 9 -44.60 1.92 60.55
CA LYS A 9 -43.95 2.29 61.84
C LYS A 9 -43.38 1.05 62.58
N THR A 10 -42.15 1.00 63.16
CA THR A 10 -41.22 2.05 63.69
C THR A 10 -39.78 1.47 63.86
N ARG A 11 -38.68 2.19 63.53
CA ARG A 11 -37.74 2.97 64.41
C ARG A 11 -36.88 2.19 65.44
N ARG A 12 -35.53 2.26 65.31
CA ARG A 12 -34.45 2.39 66.36
C ARG A 12 -33.06 2.00 65.75
N GLN A 13 -31.87 2.43 66.21
CA GLN A 13 -31.41 3.60 67.01
C GLN A 13 -29.86 3.78 66.92
N GLY A 14 -29.34 5.01 67.12
CA GLY A 14 -27.89 5.35 67.26
C GLY A 14 -27.61 6.72 66.60
N GLN A 15 -27.35 7.84 67.31
CA GLN A 15 -26.17 8.23 68.11
C GLN A 15 -24.91 8.49 67.25
N THR A 16 -24.25 9.68 67.26
CA THR A 16 -24.50 10.91 68.07
C THR A 16 -23.95 12.22 67.42
N LYS A 17 -24.49 13.35 67.93
CA LYS A 17 -23.97 14.75 67.99
C LYS A 17 -22.42 14.95 68.01
N ALA A 18 -21.84 16.11 67.67
CA ALA A 18 -22.36 17.34 67.00
C ALA A 18 -21.25 18.38 66.62
N SER A 19 -21.56 19.18 65.58
CA SER A 19 -21.49 20.67 65.46
C SER A 19 -20.20 21.52 65.49
N THR A 20 -20.10 22.35 64.43
CA THR A 20 -19.75 23.80 64.35
C THR A 20 -18.29 24.34 64.36
N ALA A 21 -18.11 25.38 63.52
CA ALA A 21 -17.22 26.55 63.62
C ALA A 21 -15.74 26.48 63.15
N ALA A 22 -15.54 26.82 61.86
CA ALA A 22 -14.75 27.95 61.31
C ALA A 22 -13.40 28.46 61.91
N THR A 23 -12.57 28.99 60.99
CA THR A 23 -11.53 30.05 61.15
C THR A 23 -10.07 29.64 61.47
N THR A 24 -9.27 29.50 60.39
CA THR A 24 -7.99 30.20 60.09
C THR A 24 -6.77 30.18 61.04
N THR A 25 -5.57 30.30 60.42
CA THR A 25 -4.29 30.89 60.93
C THR A 25 -3.26 30.04 61.73
N THR A 26 -2.39 29.36 60.96
CA THR A 26 -0.89 29.46 60.97
C THR A 26 0.00 28.82 62.09
N THR A 27 1.25 28.55 61.68
CA THR A 27 2.55 28.61 62.41
C THR A 27 3.11 27.37 63.16
N THR A 28 4.01 26.63 62.47
CA THR A 28 5.40 26.27 62.89
C THR A 28 5.63 25.28 64.09
N THR A 29 6.78 24.62 64.31
CA THR A 29 8.18 24.74 63.80
C THR A 29 9.02 23.45 64.05
N ILE A 30 10.26 23.37 63.50
CA ILE A 30 11.45 22.60 63.99
C ILE A 30 11.38 21.05 63.75
N GLU A 31 12.45 20.27 63.44
CA GLU A 31 13.92 20.45 63.32
C GLU A 31 14.42 20.29 61.85
N ALA A 32 15.59 20.74 61.34
CA ALA A 32 16.80 21.44 61.82
C ALA A 32 18.07 20.62 62.18
N LYS A 33 19.03 20.47 61.22
CA LYS A 33 20.51 20.48 61.43
C LYS A 33 21.32 20.46 60.10
N THR A 34 22.06 21.53 59.76
CA THR A 34 23.57 21.68 59.76
C THR A 34 24.31 21.00 58.58
N SER A 35 25.43 21.48 58.00
CA SER A 35 26.40 22.60 58.25
C SER A 35 27.46 22.61 57.09
N THR A 36 28.38 23.55 56.78
CA THR A 36 28.75 25.00 56.98
C THR A 36 30.08 25.19 56.17
N MET A 37 30.68 26.34 55.79
CA MET A 37 30.43 27.80 55.79
C MET A 37 31.53 28.47 54.91
N ALA A 38 31.26 29.56 54.16
CA ALA A 38 32.29 30.54 53.74
C ALA A 38 31.69 31.89 53.28
N THR A 39 32.21 33.02 53.78
CA THR A 39 31.63 34.37 53.64
C THR A 39 32.31 35.29 52.62
N ALA A 40 31.47 36.16 52.05
CA ALA A 40 31.72 37.34 51.22
C ALA A 40 32.87 38.30 51.60
N ALA A 41 33.35 39.10 50.61
CA ALA A 41 33.48 40.56 50.74
C ALA A 41 33.69 41.32 49.40
N ARG A 42 33.12 42.54 49.34
CA ARG A 42 33.48 43.80 48.62
C ARG A 42 34.58 43.80 47.53
N THR A 43 34.35 44.59 46.46
CA THR A 43 34.97 45.93 46.23
C THR A 43 34.29 46.67 45.06
N ARG A 44 34.33 48.02 45.01
CA ARG A 44 33.70 48.85 43.97
C ARG A 44 34.52 50.12 43.64
N ALA A 45 35.28 50.10 42.54
CA ALA A 45 35.89 51.27 41.87
C ALA A 45 36.03 50.90 40.37
N ARG A 46 35.56 51.68 39.38
CA ARG A 46 35.80 53.10 39.02
C ARG A 46 37.16 53.30 38.36
N ILE A 47 37.19 53.19 37.03
CA ILE A 47 38.22 53.78 36.16
C ILE A 47 37.49 54.72 35.18
N THR A 48 38.02 55.92 35.01
CA THR A 48 37.47 56.99 34.17
C THR A 48 38.15 57.03 32.80
N ALA A 49 37.38 57.32 31.75
CA ALA A 49 37.95 57.87 30.53
C ALA A 49 38.33 59.34 30.76
N GLN A 50 39.53 59.75 30.37
CA GLN A 50 39.87 61.15 30.19
C GLN A 50 41.02 61.30 29.18
N ALA A 51 40.91 62.30 28.31
CA ALA A 51 41.93 62.59 27.32
C ALA A 51 43.03 63.49 27.90
N THR A 52 44.24 63.38 27.36
CA THR A 52 45.29 64.40 27.47
C THR A 52 45.64 64.88 26.06
N THR A 53 45.98 66.16 25.94
CA THR A 53 46.07 66.88 24.67
C THR A 53 47.43 67.56 24.50
N SER A 54 47.78 67.81 23.22
CA SER A 54 48.88 68.69 22.77
C SER A 54 50.32 68.18 23.05
N THR A 55 51.37 68.67 22.40
CA THR A 55 51.54 69.83 21.49
C THR A 55 52.55 69.52 20.38
N ALA A 56 52.46 70.23 19.24
CA ALA A 56 53.57 70.58 18.32
C ALA A 56 54.31 69.44 17.57
N SER A 57 54.96 69.66 16.42
CA SER A 57 54.81 70.69 15.36
C SER A 57 55.61 70.26 14.10
N GLN A 58 55.63 71.13 13.07
CA GLN A 58 56.53 71.14 11.91
C GLN A 58 56.28 70.08 10.83
N GLY A 59 55.82 70.58 9.68
CA GLY A 59 55.39 69.83 8.52
C GLY A 59 56.49 69.09 7.75
N PHE A 60 56.01 68.23 6.87
CA PHE A 60 56.78 67.62 5.80
C PHE A 60 56.09 67.92 4.47
N ILE A 61 56.84 68.40 3.47
CA ILE A 61 56.29 68.72 2.14
C ILE A 61 56.28 67.44 1.31
N GLY A 62 55.20 66.66 1.44
CA GLY A 62 54.91 65.49 0.60
C GLY A 62 54.13 65.90 -0.66
N THR A 63 54.56 65.45 -1.84
CA THR A 63 53.96 65.87 -3.11
C THR A 63 52.60 65.21 -3.37
N TRP A 64 51.69 65.99 -3.96
CA TRP A 64 50.29 65.60 -4.23
C TRP A 64 50.14 64.31 -5.08
N SER A 65 51.17 63.92 -5.83
CA SER A 65 51.19 62.69 -6.62
C SER A 65 51.01 61.42 -5.78
N GLN A 66 51.55 61.34 -4.57
CA GLN A 66 51.46 60.11 -3.76
C GLN A 66 50.10 59.93 -3.09
N LEU A 67 49.43 61.02 -2.69
CA LEU A 67 48.07 60.96 -2.14
C LEU A 67 47.04 60.54 -3.19
N VAL A 68 47.17 61.03 -4.43
CA VAL A 68 46.31 60.57 -5.55
C VAL A 68 46.54 59.09 -5.84
N VAL A 69 47.79 58.61 -5.83
CA VAL A 69 48.07 57.17 -6.03
C VAL A 69 47.44 56.31 -4.94
N VAL A 70 47.55 56.66 -3.65
CA VAL A 70 46.91 55.89 -2.58
C VAL A 70 45.37 55.95 -2.65
N VAL A 71 44.79 57.12 -2.91
CA VAL A 71 43.33 57.27 -3.05
C VAL A 71 42.81 56.51 -4.27
N VAL A 72 43.54 56.52 -5.40
CA VAL A 72 43.20 55.74 -6.59
C VAL A 72 43.37 54.24 -6.35
N PHE A 73 44.43 53.77 -5.68
CA PHE A 73 44.56 52.34 -5.36
C PHE A 73 43.50 51.87 -4.37
N VAL A 74 43.09 52.69 -3.39
CA VAL A 74 41.97 52.37 -2.49
C VAL A 74 40.64 52.39 -3.25
N ALA A 75 40.38 53.38 -4.09
CA ALA A 75 39.16 53.45 -4.91
C ALA A 75 39.09 52.31 -5.92
N VAL A 76 40.20 51.94 -6.56
CA VAL A 76 40.30 50.81 -7.49
C VAL A 76 40.20 49.48 -6.75
N ALA A 77 40.75 49.34 -5.55
CA ALA A 77 40.54 48.14 -4.71
C ALA A 77 39.07 48.01 -4.27
N ILE A 78 38.39 49.12 -3.95
CA ILE A 78 36.95 49.15 -3.64
C ILE A 78 36.13 48.79 -4.89
N LEU A 79 36.45 49.38 -6.05
CA LEU A 79 35.74 49.09 -7.31
C LEU A 79 35.99 47.66 -7.83
N LEU A 80 37.19 47.11 -7.65
CA LEU A 80 37.49 45.70 -7.92
C LEU A 80 36.75 44.78 -6.95
N ASN A 81 36.70 45.11 -5.66
CA ASN A 81 35.87 44.35 -4.70
C ASN A 81 34.37 44.46 -5.02
N CYS A 82 33.88 45.57 -5.58
CA CYS A 82 32.52 45.67 -6.10
C CYS A 82 32.28 44.82 -7.37
N HIS A 83 33.29 44.67 -8.24
CA HIS A 83 33.18 43.86 -9.47
C HIS A 83 33.52 42.38 -9.31
N VAL A 84 34.02 41.93 -8.14
CA VAL A 84 34.28 40.51 -7.82
C VAL A 84 33.29 39.97 -6.77
N CYS A 85 32.14 40.65 -6.57
CA CYS A 85 31.04 40.21 -5.70
C CYS A 85 29.85 39.56 -6.46
N GLN A 86 30.03 39.13 -7.71
CA GLN A 86 29.06 38.33 -8.47
C GLN A 86 29.75 37.04 -8.96
N GLY A 87 29.18 35.88 -8.62
CA GLY A 87 29.73 34.56 -8.98
C GLY A 87 29.98 33.57 -7.83
N ALA A 88 29.86 34.00 -6.57
CA ALA A 88 29.83 33.11 -5.42
C ALA A 88 28.39 32.86 -4.98
N GLY A 89 27.81 31.71 -5.38
CA GLY A 89 26.47 31.30 -4.98
C GLY A 89 26.41 30.96 -3.49
N ARG A 90 26.10 31.95 -2.67
CA ARG A 90 25.70 31.77 -1.27
C ARG A 90 24.20 31.48 -1.24
N ALA A 91 23.79 30.59 -0.33
CA ALA A 91 22.38 30.34 -0.06
C ALA A 91 21.63 31.67 0.16
N PRO A 92 20.47 31.89 -0.49
CA PRO A 92 19.67 33.07 -0.24
C PRO A 92 19.18 33.06 1.23
N PRO A 93 19.09 34.23 1.90
CA PRO A 93 18.69 34.28 3.30
C PRO A 93 17.25 33.78 3.47
N GLU A 94 17.05 32.82 4.37
CA GLU A 94 15.70 32.31 4.67
C GLU A 94 14.84 33.33 5.43
N PRO A 95 13.51 33.33 5.21
CA PRO A 95 12.79 32.56 4.18
C PRO A 95 12.95 33.17 2.79
N TYR A 96 13.35 32.34 1.81
CA TYR A 96 13.58 32.74 0.43
C TYR A 96 12.28 32.66 -0.40
N PHE A 97 11.95 33.76 -1.08
CA PHE A 97 10.74 33.90 -1.90
C PHE A 97 11.04 34.15 -3.39
N GLY A 98 12.28 33.91 -3.84
CA GLY A 98 12.73 34.27 -5.18
C GLY A 98 13.28 35.70 -5.25
N ARG A 99 13.37 36.27 -6.47
CA ARG A 99 13.99 37.56 -6.73
C ARG A 99 13.03 38.71 -6.41
N TYR A 100 13.32 39.53 -5.40
CA TYR A 100 12.49 40.69 -5.04
C TYR A 100 12.34 41.68 -6.20
N ILE A 101 11.10 42.14 -6.42
CA ILE A 101 10.71 43.09 -7.48
C ILE A 101 10.42 44.46 -6.87
N GLY A 102 9.59 44.51 -5.83
CA GLY A 102 9.11 45.75 -5.24
C GLY A 102 7.95 45.54 -4.27
N GLN A 103 7.26 46.62 -3.91
CA GLN A 103 6.02 46.60 -3.13
C GLN A 103 4.91 47.30 -3.92
N PHE A 104 3.66 46.95 -3.66
CA PHE A 104 2.52 47.66 -4.23
C PHE A 104 2.46 49.10 -3.74
N THR A 105 2.29 50.03 -4.67
CA THR A 105 1.93 51.42 -4.38
C THR A 105 0.41 51.50 -4.18
N ASN A 106 -0.06 51.89 -3.00
CA ASN A 106 -1.49 51.98 -2.71
C ASN A 106 -2.10 53.27 -3.28
N PHE A 107 -3.11 53.16 -4.15
CA PHE A 107 -3.90 54.30 -4.63
C PHE A 107 -5.33 54.30 -4.07
N ALA A 108 -5.95 53.12 -3.93
CA ALA A 108 -7.28 52.96 -3.38
C ALA A 108 -7.42 51.58 -2.70
N HIS A 109 -8.49 51.36 -1.94
CA HIS A 109 -8.86 50.05 -1.37
C HIS A 109 -7.82 49.34 -0.48
N GLY A 110 -6.79 50.07 -0.04
CA GLY A 110 -5.82 49.62 0.95
C GLY A 110 -4.81 48.60 0.43
N ILE A 111 -4.51 48.60 -0.88
CA ILE A 111 -3.61 47.63 -1.52
C ILE A 111 -2.25 47.62 -0.81
N LYS A 112 -1.81 46.43 -0.39
CA LYS A 112 -0.46 46.18 0.16
C LYS A 112 0.07 44.85 -0.35
N GLY A 113 1.39 44.70 -0.31
CA GLY A 113 2.08 43.44 -0.54
C GLY A 113 3.50 43.66 -1.05
N ALA A 114 4.39 42.69 -0.82
CA ALA A 114 5.74 42.66 -1.37
C ALA A 114 5.85 41.58 -2.45
N ILE A 115 6.35 41.92 -3.64
CA ILE A 115 6.29 41.09 -4.84
C ILE A 115 7.68 40.52 -5.16
N TYR A 116 7.73 39.23 -5.47
CA TYR A 116 8.93 38.47 -5.80
C TYR A 116 8.69 37.64 -7.08
N ALA A 117 9.70 37.52 -7.94
CA ALA A 117 9.73 36.58 -9.06
C ALA A 117 10.23 35.22 -8.60
N VAL A 118 9.39 34.20 -8.75
CA VAL A 118 9.65 32.82 -8.31
C VAL A 118 10.35 32.02 -9.41
N ASP A 119 9.88 32.15 -10.65
CA ASP A 119 10.45 31.54 -11.85
C ASP A 119 10.24 32.44 -13.09
N GLU A 120 10.35 31.95 -14.33
CA GLU A 120 10.09 32.78 -15.53
C GLU A 120 8.61 33.23 -15.67
N SER A 121 7.65 32.61 -14.99
CA SER A 121 6.21 32.79 -15.16
C SER A 121 5.40 32.96 -13.86
N THR A 122 5.97 32.65 -12.69
CA THR A 122 5.29 32.72 -11.39
C THR A 122 5.76 33.90 -10.55
N LEU A 123 4.81 34.66 -10.01
CA LEU A 123 5.01 35.76 -9.06
C LEU A 123 4.48 35.34 -7.68
N PHE A 124 5.18 35.74 -6.62
CA PHE A 124 4.71 35.60 -5.24
C PHE A 124 4.47 36.98 -4.63
N VAL A 125 3.28 37.17 -4.06
CA VAL A 125 2.86 38.40 -3.36
C VAL A 125 2.74 38.08 -1.88
N LYS A 126 3.70 38.56 -1.10
CA LYS A 126 3.74 38.39 0.35
C LYS A 126 2.87 39.42 1.05
N SER A 127 2.05 38.97 2.00
CA SER A 127 1.18 39.76 2.87
C SER A 127 0.27 40.71 2.09
N PHE A 128 -0.42 40.18 1.08
CA PHE A 128 -1.38 40.92 0.27
C PHE A 128 -2.58 41.38 1.11
N ALA A 129 -2.98 42.65 0.96
CA ALA A 129 -4.19 43.18 1.56
C ALA A 129 -5.00 43.99 0.54
N TYR A 130 -6.33 43.88 0.61
CA TYR A 130 -7.30 44.57 -0.24
C TYR A 130 -8.69 44.48 0.41
N ASP A 131 -9.45 45.58 0.43
CA ASP A 131 -10.74 45.64 1.13
C ASP A 131 -11.90 44.84 0.48
N GLY A 132 -11.74 44.40 -0.77
CA GLY A 132 -12.76 43.61 -1.49
C GLY A 132 -13.98 44.39 -2.00
N THR A 133 -14.00 45.72 -1.87
CA THR A 133 -15.18 46.55 -2.21
C THR A 133 -15.23 47.00 -3.68
N GLY A 134 -14.17 46.76 -4.46
CA GLY A 134 -14.12 47.03 -5.90
C GLY A 134 -14.97 46.04 -6.71
N PRO A 135 -15.94 46.49 -7.52
CA PRO A 135 -17.00 45.62 -8.06
C PRO A 135 -16.61 44.76 -9.27
N ASP A 136 -15.39 44.91 -9.81
CA ASP A 136 -14.89 44.20 -11.00
C ASP A 136 -13.35 44.25 -11.02
N ALA A 137 -12.74 43.98 -9.86
CA ALA A 137 -11.30 44.06 -9.61
C ALA A 137 -10.57 42.73 -9.86
N PHE A 138 -9.37 42.79 -10.43
CA PHE A 138 -8.54 41.61 -10.75
C PHE A 138 -7.04 41.91 -10.59
N PHE A 139 -6.23 40.85 -10.47
CA PHE A 139 -4.80 40.95 -10.75
C PHE A 139 -4.58 41.13 -12.25
N TRP A 140 -3.81 42.16 -12.63
CA TRP A 140 -3.75 42.68 -14.00
C TRP A 140 -2.30 42.97 -14.38
N VAL A 141 -1.86 42.55 -15.56
CA VAL A 141 -0.48 42.75 -16.05
C VAL A 141 -0.44 43.27 -17.48
N GLY A 142 0.57 44.05 -17.84
CA GLY A 142 0.69 44.58 -19.20
C GLY A 142 2.10 44.98 -19.61
N LYS A 143 2.22 45.44 -20.86
CA LYS A 143 3.49 45.78 -21.52
C LYS A 143 3.69 47.29 -21.75
N THR A 144 2.66 48.07 -21.49
CA THR A 144 2.62 49.53 -21.58
C THR A 144 3.51 50.19 -20.51
N PRO A 145 3.87 51.47 -20.64
CA PRO A 145 4.69 52.16 -19.62
C PRO A 145 4.02 52.38 -18.26
N ARG A 146 2.70 52.16 -18.15
CA ARG A 146 1.86 52.25 -16.94
C ARG A 146 0.64 51.33 -17.07
N PRO A 147 -0.03 50.93 -15.98
CA PRO A 147 -1.33 50.26 -15.99
C PRO A 147 -2.33 50.91 -16.94
N SER A 148 -3.04 50.07 -17.70
CA SER A 148 -4.00 50.51 -18.72
C SER A 148 -5.04 49.41 -19.05
N PRO A 149 -6.15 49.75 -19.74
CA PRO A 149 -7.19 48.79 -20.12
C PRO A 149 -6.72 47.64 -21.01
N GLU A 150 -5.60 47.79 -21.72
CA GLU A 150 -5.03 46.81 -22.65
C GLU A 150 -4.12 45.76 -21.97
N GLY A 151 -4.28 45.58 -20.65
CA GLY A 151 -3.65 44.53 -19.87
C GLY A 151 -4.32 43.16 -20.01
N TYR A 152 -3.80 42.19 -19.26
CA TYR A 152 -4.27 40.81 -19.20
C TYR A 152 -4.61 40.47 -17.75
N ILE A 153 -5.76 39.83 -17.53
CA ILE A 153 -6.12 39.27 -16.22
C ILE A 153 -5.20 38.09 -15.90
N ILE A 154 -4.66 38.04 -14.68
CA ILE A 154 -4.17 36.81 -14.08
C ILE A 154 -5.37 36.11 -13.40
N PRO A 155 -5.77 34.90 -13.81
CA PRO A 155 -6.81 34.14 -13.14
C PRO A 155 -6.43 33.87 -11.67
N TYR A 156 -7.36 34.12 -10.75
CA TYR A 156 -7.20 33.85 -9.33
C TYR A 156 -8.57 33.47 -8.73
N PRO A 157 -8.68 32.42 -7.89
CA PRO A 157 -7.63 31.45 -7.50
C PRO A 157 -7.11 30.60 -8.68
N GLU A 158 -5.96 29.96 -8.49
CA GLU A 158 -5.26 29.20 -9.54
C GLU A 158 -6.09 28.03 -10.11
N GLU A 159 -6.93 27.37 -9.30
CA GLU A 159 -7.76 26.26 -9.76
C GLU A 159 -9.00 26.66 -10.59
N TYR A 160 -9.17 27.94 -10.95
CA TYR A 160 -10.32 28.37 -11.74
C TYR A 160 -10.20 27.97 -13.23
N ILE A 161 -11.01 26.98 -13.64
CA ILE A 161 -11.11 26.52 -15.02
C ILE A 161 -12.35 27.15 -15.69
N GLY A 162 -12.18 28.34 -16.27
CA GLY A 162 -13.23 29.06 -16.99
C GLY A 162 -12.69 30.28 -17.76
N SER A 163 -13.55 30.94 -18.54
CA SER A 163 -13.16 32.00 -19.49
C SER A 163 -13.16 33.44 -18.95
N ASP A 164 -13.90 33.73 -17.88
CA ASP A 164 -13.84 35.00 -17.13
C ASP A 164 -13.68 34.64 -15.64
N PRO A 165 -12.53 34.93 -15.00
CA PRO A 165 -12.28 34.53 -13.62
C PRO A 165 -13.17 35.29 -12.62
N PRO A 166 -13.34 34.78 -11.39
CA PRO A 166 -14.12 35.47 -10.37
C PRO A 166 -13.46 36.80 -9.97
N VAL A 167 -14.28 37.79 -9.63
CA VAL A 167 -13.83 39.09 -9.11
C VAL A 167 -13.04 38.89 -7.82
N LEU A 168 -11.90 39.59 -7.69
CA LEU A 168 -11.02 39.52 -6.53
C LEU A 168 -11.78 39.88 -5.24
N GLN A 169 -11.70 38.99 -4.26
CA GLN A 169 -12.38 39.14 -2.96
C GLN A 169 -11.52 39.93 -1.95
N ALA A 170 -12.04 40.18 -0.75
CA ALA A 170 -11.27 40.82 0.32
C ALA A 170 -10.10 39.94 0.78
N HIS A 171 -8.93 40.55 0.97
CA HIS A 171 -7.71 39.90 1.44
C HIS A 171 -7.11 40.65 2.64
N ASN A 172 -6.65 39.92 3.65
CA ASN A 172 -6.10 40.48 4.88
C ASN A 172 -4.74 39.85 5.20
N ASN A 173 -3.67 40.46 4.69
CA ASN A 173 -2.27 40.04 4.85
C ASN A 173 -2.02 38.58 4.42
N THR A 174 -2.71 38.11 3.38
CA THR A 174 -2.57 36.74 2.84
C THR A 174 -1.42 36.64 1.85
N ASP A 175 -0.62 35.59 1.93
CA ASP A 175 0.39 35.28 0.91
C ASP A 175 -0.28 34.65 -0.33
N ILE A 176 0.08 35.10 -1.54
CA ILE A 176 -0.57 34.73 -2.80
C ILE A 176 0.47 34.33 -3.86
N ILE A 177 0.22 33.23 -4.57
CA ILE A 177 0.94 32.82 -5.79
C ILE A 177 0.11 33.24 -7.02
N LEU A 178 0.76 33.84 -8.01
CA LEU A 178 0.16 34.32 -9.26
C LEU A 178 0.94 33.77 -10.46
N ARG A 179 0.29 32.96 -11.31
CA ARG A 179 0.91 32.45 -12.55
C ARG A 179 0.47 33.27 -13.77
N LEU A 180 1.42 33.66 -14.60
CA LEU A 180 1.13 34.42 -15.81
C LEU A 180 0.40 33.55 -16.85
N PRO A 181 -0.74 34.01 -17.41
CA PRO A 181 -1.54 33.22 -18.33
C PRO A 181 -0.91 33.13 -19.73
N MET A 182 -1.36 32.15 -20.52
CA MET A 182 -0.99 31.98 -21.94
C MET A 182 0.53 31.85 -22.21
N GLY A 183 1.30 31.31 -21.25
CA GLY A 183 2.77 31.16 -21.39
C GLY A 183 3.55 32.48 -21.45
N LYS A 184 2.96 33.60 -21.00
CA LYS A 184 3.66 34.88 -20.83
C LYS A 184 4.70 34.75 -19.72
N ARG A 185 5.85 35.40 -19.87
CA ARG A 185 6.92 35.41 -18.85
C ARG A 185 7.02 36.77 -18.17
N ILE A 186 7.63 36.83 -16.98
CA ILE A 186 7.79 38.07 -16.20
C ILE A 186 8.58 39.12 -17.00
N LYS A 187 9.61 38.69 -17.75
CA LYS A 187 10.39 39.55 -18.67
C LYS A 187 9.60 40.07 -19.89
N ASP A 188 8.40 39.54 -20.14
CA ASP A 188 7.54 39.97 -21.24
C ASP A 188 6.49 41.02 -20.80
N ILE A 189 6.43 41.38 -19.52
CA ILE A 189 5.53 42.40 -18.92
C ILE A 189 6.35 43.52 -18.25
N ARG A 190 5.70 44.65 -17.93
CA ARG A 190 6.32 45.83 -17.30
C ARG A 190 5.75 46.19 -15.93
N TRP A 191 4.55 45.75 -15.61
CA TRP A 191 3.87 46.06 -14.35
C TRP A 191 2.88 44.97 -13.96
N LEU A 192 2.60 44.90 -12.67
CA LEU A 192 1.49 44.18 -12.05
C LEU A 192 0.64 45.21 -11.27
N SER A 193 -0.68 45.15 -11.44
CA SER A 193 -1.65 46.07 -10.84
C SER A 193 -2.85 45.29 -10.28
N VAL A 194 -3.52 45.88 -9.29
CA VAL A 194 -4.89 45.50 -8.91
C VAL A 194 -5.85 46.44 -9.64
N TRP A 195 -6.40 45.98 -10.75
CA TRP A 195 -7.14 46.82 -11.70
C TRP A 195 -8.64 46.57 -11.65
N CYS A 196 -9.44 47.63 -11.60
CA CYS A 196 -10.90 47.56 -11.71
C CYS A 196 -11.33 47.76 -13.17
N ARG A 197 -11.66 46.65 -13.85
CA ARG A 197 -12.05 46.63 -15.27
C ARG A 197 -13.26 47.53 -15.53
N ARG A 198 -14.33 47.43 -14.73
CA ARG A 198 -15.56 48.25 -14.83
C ARG A 198 -15.36 49.76 -14.75
N PHE A 199 -14.36 50.24 -14.01
CA PHE A 199 -14.11 51.69 -13.86
C PHE A 199 -12.84 52.17 -14.58
N THR A 200 -12.03 51.26 -15.13
CA THR A 200 -10.71 51.56 -15.73
C THR A 200 -9.77 52.31 -14.78
N VAL A 201 -9.75 51.89 -13.51
CA VAL A 201 -8.94 52.49 -12.44
C VAL A 201 -7.99 51.44 -11.85
N ASP A 202 -6.74 51.84 -11.65
CA ASP A 202 -5.76 51.10 -10.87
C ASP A 202 -5.91 51.40 -9.36
N PHE A 203 -5.98 50.36 -8.54
CA PHE A 203 -6.01 50.47 -7.09
C PHE A 203 -4.62 50.36 -6.47
N GLY A 204 -3.65 49.79 -7.19
CA GLY A 204 -2.24 49.82 -6.81
C GLY A 204 -1.33 48.98 -7.69
N GLU A 205 -0.16 49.54 -8.03
CA GLU A 205 0.81 48.99 -8.99
C GLU A 205 2.17 48.64 -8.38
N VAL A 206 2.89 47.75 -9.08
CA VAL A 206 4.35 47.59 -8.98
C VAL A 206 4.94 47.43 -10.39
N PHE A 207 6.08 48.08 -10.64
CA PHE A 207 6.83 47.95 -11.90
C PHE A 207 7.85 46.81 -11.84
N ILE A 208 8.01 46.09 -12.95
CA ILE A 208 9.01 45.04 -13.12
C ILE A 208 10.34 45.68 -13.58
N PRO A 209 11.45 45.52 -12.86
CA PRO A 209 12.74 46.09 -13.26
C PRO A 209 13.21 45.57 -14.63
N PRO A 210 13.73 46.44 -15.52
CA PRO A 210 14.32 46.00 -16.78
C PRO A 210 15.60 45.21 -16.49
N GLY A 211 15.75 44.03 -17.12
CA GLY A 211 16.88 43.14 -16.87
C GLY A 211 16.79 42.36 -15.55
N LEU A 212 15.60 42.23 -14.96
CA LEU A 212 15.34 41.32 -13.84
C LEU A 212 15.70 39.88 -14.25
N ASP A 213 16.81 39.35 -13.71
CA ASP A 213 17.12 37.94 -13.81
C ASP A 213 16.37 37.15 -12.72
N VAL A 214 15.78 36.03 -13.12
CA VAL A 214 14.80 35.28 -12.33
C VAL A 214 15.29 33.84 -12.13
N PRO A 215 15.00 33.19 -10.99
CA PRO A 215 15.51 31.85 -10.69
C PRO A 215 14.97 30.80 -11.69
N LYS A 216 15.75 29.76 -12.00
CA LYS A 216 15.41 28.78 -13.05
C LYS A 216 15.80 27.35 -12.65
N PRO A 217 15.04 26.31 -13.06
CA PRO A 217 15.44 24.93 -12.86
C PRO A 217 16.83 24.61 -13.44
N ARG A 218 17.63 23.83 -12.71
CA ARG A 218 19.01 23.46 -13.11
C ARG A 218 19.09 21.97 -13.47
N VAL A 219 19.54 21.67 -14.68
CA VAL A 219 19.84 20.30 -15.10
C VAL A 219 21.24 19.90 -14.62
N LEU A 220 21.33 18.69 -14.07
CA LEU A 220 22.51 17.99 -13.58
C LEU A 220 22.72 16.70 -14.43
N PRO A 221 23.92 16.09 -14.42
CA PRO A 221 24.13 14.81 -15.09
C PRO A 221 23.38 13.65 -14.42
N GLU A 222 23.38 12.47 -15.04
CA GLU A 222 22.89 11.22 -14.43
C GLU A 222 23.69 10.81 -13.17
N PHE A 223 23.11 9.92 -12.35
CA PHE A 223 23.85 9.27 -11.26
C PHE A 223 25.09 8.52 -11.78
N ARG A 224 26.25 8.73 -11.13
CA ARG A 224 27.44 7.91 -11.32
C ARG A 224 27.12 6.45 -10.99
N ARG A 225 27.23 5.56 -11.96
CA ARG A 225 26.89 4.13 -11.83
C ARG A 225 28.01 3.40 -11.08
N LEU A 226 27.82 3.07 -9.79
CA LEU A 226 28.83 2.38 -8.97
C LEU A 226 28.43 0.94 -8.64
N ALA A 227 27.19 0.72 -8.18
CA ALA A 227 26.70 -0.60 -7.80
C ALA A 227 25.19 -0.77 -8.07
N HIS A 228 24.67 -1.97 -7.85
CA HIS A 228 23.24 -2.28 -7.81
C HIS A 228 22.40 -1.84 -9.02
N GLY A 229 23.04 -1.81 -10.20
CA GLY A 229 22.43 -1.38 -11.46
C GLY A 229 22.05 0.10 -11.52
N LEU A 230 22.43 0.92 -10.53
CA LEU A 230 21.96 2.30 -10.38
C LEU A 230 22.30 3.15 -11.60
N ARG A 231 21.27 3.74 -12.21
CA ARG A 231 21.37 4.71 -13.31
C ARG A 231 20.11 5.56 -13.36
N SER A 232 20.21 6.75 -13.92
CA SER A 232 19.10 7.63 -14.28
C SER A 232 19.36 8.26 -15.65
N SER A 233 18.45 9.10 -16.13
CA SER A 233 18.80 10.17 -17.08
C SER A 233 19.23 11.43 -16.31
N ASN A 234 19.47 12.54 -17.02
CA ASN A 234 19.90 13.81 -16.40
C ASN A 234 18.87 14.30 -15.36
N ILE A 235 19.35 14.52 -14.14
CA ILE A 235 18.54 14.93 -12.98
C ILE A 235 18.24 16.43 -13.07
N SER A 236 17.05 16.88 -12.69
CA SER A 236 16.67 18.30 -12.72
C SER A 236 16.30 18.83 -11.33
N VAL A 237 17.00 19.87 -10.87
CA VAL A 237 16.61 20.65 -9.68
C VAL A 237 15.49 21.58 -10.09
N LEU A 238 14.27 21.38 -9.58
CA LEU A 238 13.09 22.15 -9.96
C LEU A 238 12.96 23.44 -9.13
N ASP A 239 13.30 23.34 -7.84
CA ASP A 239 13.30 24.42 -6.86
C ASP A 239 14.34 24.14 -5.76
N ALA A 240 14.39 24.98 -4.73
CA ALA A 240 15.33 24.90 -3.62
C ALA A 240 15.27 23.60 -2.79
N LYS A 241 14.29 22.72 -2.97
CA LYS A 241 14.15 21.42 -2.28
C LYS A 241 13.78 20.24 -3.18
N THR A 242 13.20 20.46 -4.36
CA THR A 242 12.63 19.37 -5.19
C THR A 242 13.57 18.96 -6.33
N PHE A 243 13.88 17.66 -6.40
CA PHE A 243 14.61 17.02 -7.48
C PHE A 243 13.68 16.16 -8.33
N TYR A 244 13.81 16.26 -9.64
CA TYR A 244 13.22 15.36 -10.62
C TYR A 244 14.29 14.41 -11.18
N ILE A 245 14.04 13.10 -11.08
CA ILE A 245 14.98 12.03 -11.45
C ILE A 245 14.29 11.16 -12.51
N PRO A 246 14.51 11.43 -13.81
CA PRO A 246 13.94 10.63 -14.88
C PRO A 246 14.66 9.29 -15.08
N ASN A 247 13.93 8.27 -15.51
CA ASN A 247 14.39 6.96 -15.98
C ASN A 247 15.28 6.21 -14.95
N LEU A 248 14.94 6.33 -13.67
CA LEU A 248 15.65 5.71 -12.56
C LEU A 248 15.55 4.18 -12.63
N HIS A 249 16.69 3.51 -12.50
CA HIS A 249 16.79 2.08 -12.29
C HIS A 249 17.64 1.77 -11.07
N TYR A 250 17.24 0.77 -10.29
CA TYR A 250 17.98 0.23 -9.14
C TYR A 250 17.44 -1.19 -8.85
N ASP A 251 18.33 -2.15 -8.53
CA ASP A 251 17.95 -3.56 -8.41
C ASP A 251 17.15 -3.92 -7.14
N GLY A 252 17.14 -3.06 -6.12
CA GLY A 252 16.45 -3.31 -4.85
C GLY A 252 17.16 -4.31 -3.92
N ALA A 253 18.38 -4.73 -4.23
CA ALA A 253 19.12 -5.76 -3.48
C ALA A 253 19.94 -5.21 -2.30
N GLY A 254 20.06 -3.89 -2.14
CA GLY A 254 20.58 -3.27 -0.92
C GLY A 254 19.51 -3.24 0.17
N PRO A 255 19.69 -3.94 1.31
CA PRO A 255 18.63 -4.16 2.30
C PRO A 255 18.23 -2.91 3.09
N ASP A 256 19.07 -1.87 3.07
CA ASP A 256 18.94 -0.65 3.87
C ASP A 256 19.42 0.57 3.04
N ALA A 257 18.98 0.62 1.78
CA ALA A 257 19.34 1.65 0.80
C ALA A 257 18.36 2.84 0.82
N TYR A 258 18.87 4.06 0.68
CA TYR A 258 18.10 5.30 0.76
C TYR A 258 18.58 6.37 -0.21
N PHE A 259 17.69 7.31 -0.55
CA PHE A 259 18.15 8.62 -1.04
C PHE A 259 18.85 9.35 0.10
N TRP A 260 20.04 9.86 -0.20
CA TRP A 260 21.01 10.32 0.79
C TRP A 260 21.68 11.58 0.28
N VAL A 261 21.73 12.63 1.09
CA VAL A 261 22.35 13.92 0.73
C VAL A 261 23.31 14.38 1.81
N GLY A 262 24.27 15.21 1.47
CA GLY A 262 25.18 15.75 2.47
C GLY A 262 26.21 16.71 1.91
N ASN A 263 27.12 17.12 2.77
CA ASN A 263 28.18 18.08 2.49
C ASN A 263 29.54 17.34 2.39
N GLY A 264 30.54 17.95 1.76
CA GLY A 264 31.87 17.38 1.56
C GLY A 264 32.08 16.72 0.19
N SER A 265 33.32 16.36 -0.10
CA SER A 265 33.76 15.95 -1.45
C SER A 265 33.18 14.64 -1.97
N GLU A 266 32.70 13.75 -1.11
CA GLU A 266 32.10 12.46 -1.49
C GLU A 266 30.98 12.02 -0.52
N PRO A 267 29.99 11.23 -1.00
CA PRO A 267 28.96 10.61 -0.16
C PRO A 267 29.53 9.77 0.98
N ASN A 268 28.94 9.91 2.16
CA ASN A 268 29.44 9.29 3.39
C ASN A 268 28.33 9.10 4.45
N LEU A 269 28.67 8.42 5.55
CA LEU A 269 27.75 8.04 6.62
C LEU A 269 27.05 9.23 7.32
N MET A 270 27.64 10.43 7.30
CA MET A 270 27.10 11.62 7.98
C MET A 270 26.07 12.38 7.14
N GLY A 271 25.65 11.81 6.01
CA GLY A 271 24.54 12.33 5.22
C GLY A 271 23.18 12.24 5.91
N ILE A 272 22.22 12.93 5.31
CA ILE A 272 20.83 13.04 5.74
C ILE A 272 19.96 12.18 4.82
N LYS A 273 19.09 11.39 5.44
CA LYS A 273 18.11 10.53 4.78
C LYS A 273 17.00 11.37 4.14
N VAL A 274 16.82 11.25 2.83
CA VAL A 274 15.76 11.95 2.08
C VAL A 274 14.58 11.00 1.88
N PRO A 275 13.32 11.45 2.06
CA PRO A 275 12.15 10.65 1.71
C PRO A 275 12.13 10.25 0.23
N ASN A 276 11.56 9.07 -0.05
CA ASN A 276 11.32 8.62 -1.42
C ASN A 276 10.11 9.35 -2.06
N GLU A 277 9.73 8.93 -3.27
CA GLU A 277 8.72 9.60 -4.08
C GLU A 277 7.27 9.48 -3.56
N VAL A 278 7.05 8.66 -2.53
CA VAL A 278 5.77 8.59 -1.78
C VAL A 278 5.90 9.16 -0.36
N GLY A 279 6.99 9.88 -0.07
CA GLY A 279 7.24 10.50 1.24
C GLY A 279 7.68 9.54 2.33
N SER A 280 7.95 8.27 2.00
CA SER A 280 8.39 7.24 2.96
C SER A 280 9.90 7.34 3.24
N LEU A 281 10.28 6.93 4.45
CA LEU A 281 11.66 6.78 4.91
C LEU A 281 12.05 5.29 5.06
N ASP A 282 11.33 4.38 4.40
CA ASP A 282 11.64 2.96 4.36
C ASP A 282 12.70 2.66 3.28
N PRO A 283 13.39 1.49 3.33
CA PRO A 283 14.40 1.15 2.33
C PRO A 283 13.85 1.21 0.90
N LEU A 284 14.67 1.72 -0.03
CA LEU A 284 14.30 1.85 -1.43
C LEU A 284 13.95 0.49 -2.03
N ARG A 285 12.74 0.40 -2.57
CA ARG A 285 12.32 -0.64 -3.52
C ARG A 285 13.22 -0.64 -4.76
N SER A 286 13.12 -1.69 -5.56
CA SER A 286 13.65 -1.65 -6.93
C SER A 286 12.90 -0.63 -7.79
N TYR A 287 13.63 0.00 -8.71
CA TYR A 287 13.09 0.90 -9.74
C TYR A 287 13.47 0.35 -11.12
N GLN A 288 12.56 0.44 -12.10
CA GLN A 288 12.76 -0.15 -13.42
C GLN A 288 12.42 0.81 -14.58
N GLY A 289 13.15 1.93 -14.66
CA GLY A 289 12.98 2.95 -15.69
C GLY A 289 11.89 3.96 -15.35
N GLU A 290 11.85 4.39 -14.10
CA GLU A 290 10.77 5.21 -13.55
C GLU A 290 11.16 6.68 -13.43
N ASP A 291 10.25 7.58 -13.76
CA ASP A 291 10.39 9.02 -13.57
C ASP A 291 9.83 9.40 -12.19
N ILE A 292 10.65 9.97 -11.30
CA ILE A 292 10.25 10.30 -9.92
C ILE A 292 10.58 11.75 -9.52
N GLU A 293 9.81 12.29 -8.58
CA GLU A 293 10.10 13.54 -7.88
C GLU A 293 10.38 13.25 -6.39
N ILE A 294 11.46 13.81 -5.83
CA ILE A 294 11.80 13.71 -4.39
C ILE A 294 12.08 15.09 -3.80
N GLN A 295 11.78 15.27 -2.50
CA GLN A 295 11.91 16.57 -1.83
C GLN A 295 12.78 16.49 -0.56
N LEU A 296 13.68 17.46 -0.39
CA LEU A 296 14.56 17.55 0.78
C LEU A 296 13.77 17.77 2.08
N PRO A 297 14.12 17.04 3.17
CA PRO A 297 13.35 17.06 4.42
C PRO A 297 13.59 18.32 5.27
N GLY A 298 12.56 18.72 6.01
CA GLY A 298 12.65 19.79 7.02
C GLY A 298 13.03 21.14 6.42
N SER A 299 14.02 21.82 7.00
CA SER A 299 14.56 23.08 6.51
C SER A 299 15.66 22.93 5.45
N LEU A 300 16.09 21.71 5.11
CA LEU A 300 17.22 21.48 4.21
C LEU A 300 16.93 21.95 2.77
N THR A 301 17.89 22.63 2.15
CA THR A 301 17.81 23.09 0.76
C THR A 301 18.97 22.56 -0.09
N VAL A 302 18.86 22.69 -1.41
CA VAL A 302 19.95 22.32 -2.36
C VAL A 302 21.22 23.14 -2.16
N TYR A 303 21.14 24.30 -1.50
CA TYR A 303 22.31 25.14 -1.21
C TYR A 303 23.18 24.56 -0.08
N ASP A 304 22.56 23.82 0.85
CA ASP A 304 23.20 23.25 2.05
C ASP A 304 24.00 21.96 1.76
N ILE A 305 23.75 21.33 0.60
CA ILE A 305 24.29 20.03 0.21
C ILE A 305 25.25 20.12 -0.97
N ASP A 306 26.19 19.19 -1.04
CA ASP A 306 27.22 19.08 -2.08
C ASP A 306 26.94 17.91 -3.03
N TRP A 307 26.16 16.91 -2.60
CA TRP A 307 25.84 15.72 -3.37
C TRP A 307 24.45 15.14 -3.02
N LEU A 308 23.88 14.42 -4.00
CA LEU A 308 22.73 13.54 -3.87
C LEU A 308 23.15 12.13 -4.31
N SER A 309 22.78 11.11 -3.54
CA SER A 309 23.27 9.74 -3.69
C SER A 309 22.17 8.72 -3.38
N VAL A 310 22.34 7.49 -3.87
CA VAL A 310 21.71 6.31 -3.27
C VAL A 310 22.77 5.59 -2.45
N TRP A 311 22.52 5.48 -1.15
CA TRP A 311 23.47 4.97 -0.15
C TRP A 311 22.83 3.87 0.70
N CYS A 312 23.53 2.75 0.88
CA CYS A 312 23.14 1.71 1.84
C CYS A 312 23.78 1.98 3.20
N VAL A 313 22.96 2.19 4.23
CA VAL A 313 23.42 2.57 5.58
C VAL A 313 24.05 1.38 6.30
N GLU A 314 23.39 0.21 6.33
CA GLU A 314 23.92 -1.05 6.87
C GLU A 314 25.33 -1.39 6.34
N TYR A 315 25.49 -1.48 5.01
CA TYR A 315 26.78 -1.81 4.38
C TYR A 315 27.68 -0.60 4.10
N ARG A 316 27.25 0.62 4.44
CA ARG A 316 28.02 1.88 4.33
C ARG A 316 28.58 2.11 2.92
N HIS A 317 27.77 1.81 1.90
CA HIS A 317 28.20 1.72 0.52
C HIS A 317 27.40 2.66 -0.39
N ASN A 318 28.12 3.43 -1.20
CA ASN A 318 27.58 4.36 -2.20
C ASN A 318 27.26 3.60 -3.50
N PHE A 319 25.98 3.47 -3.84
CA PHE A 319 25.56 2.79 -5.08
C PHE A 319 25.65 3.73 -6.29
N GLY A 320 25.67 5.04 -6.03
CA GLY A 320 25.97 6.09 -6.99
C GLY A 320 25.53 7.47 -6.53
N HIS A 321 26.03 8.50 -7.20
CA HIS A 321 25.81 9.90 -6.80
C HIS A 321 25.94 10.91 -7.94
N VAL A 322 25.36 12.08 -7.71
CA VAL A 322 25.50 13.31 -8.51
C VAL A 322 25.97 14.44 -7.59
N PHE A 323 26.80 15.35 -8.11
CA PHE A 323 27.25 16.53 -7.37
C PHE A 323 26.35 17.74 -7.62
N ILE A 324 26.15 18.54 -6.59
CA ILE A 324 25.35 19.75 -6.59
C ILE A 324 26.28 20.96 -6.82
N PRO A 325 26.17 21.68 -7.97
CA PRO A 325 26.98 22.85 -8.22
C PRO A 325 26.63 23.98 -7.24
N LYS A 326 27.60 24.82 -6.88
CA LYS A 326 27.36 25.94 -5.95
C LYS A 326 26.89 27.23 -6.64
N ASP A 327 26.98 27.31 -7.95
CA ASP A 327 26.42 28.38 -8.81
C ASP A 327 24.92 28.15 -9.15
N LEU A 328 24.10 27.90 -8.13
CA LEU A 328 22.65 27.75 -8.27
C LEU A 328 21.91 29.09 -8.06
N ASP A 329 20.92 29.36 -8.91
CA ASP A 329 19.82 30.32 -8.67
C ASP A 329 18.52 29.63 -9.10
N VAL A 330 18.02 28.74 -8.25
CA VAL A 330 16.82 27.91 -8.50
C VAL A 330 15.60 28.46 -7.75
N PRO A 331 14.36 28.25 -8.25
CA PRO A 331 13.14 28.76 -7.63
C PRO A 331 13.01 28.44 -6.13
N PRO A 332 12.34 29.29 -5.33
CA PRO A 332 11.98 28.96 -3.95
C PRO A 332 10.98 27.79 -3.89
N ALA A 333 11.01 27.00 -2.82
CA ALA A 333 10.10 25.86 -2.64
C ALA A 333 8.75 26.30 -2.02
N LEU A 334 7.92 27.06 -2.76
CA LEU A 334 6.63 27.58 -2.30
C LEU A 334 5.41 26.72 -2.70
N GLY A 335 5.65 25.54 -3.30
CA GLY A 335 4.61 24.62 -3.76
C GLY A 335 4.09 24.86 -5.18
N GLN A 336 4.64 25.84 -5.90
CA GLN A 336 4.31 26.15 -7.29
C GLN A 336 4.83 25.08 -8.28
N THR A 337 5.89 24.37 -7.91
CA THR A 337 6.61 23.38 -8.72
C THR A 337 5.85 22.06 -8.82
N LYS A 338 4.75 22.10 -9.58
CA LYS A 338 4.09 20.91 -10.12
C LYS A 338 4.12 20.97 -11.64
N ILE A 339 5.27 20.63 -12.21
CA ILE A 339 5.37 20.18 -13.61
C ILE A 339 4.41 18.99 -13.82
N THR A 340 4.29 18.21 -12.73
CA THR A 340 3.75 16.86 -12.58
C THR A 340 2.22 16.66 -12.43
N PRO A 341 1.27 16.86 -13.39
CA PRO A 341 -0.15 16.75 -13.05
C PRO A 341 -0.55 15.33 -12.65
N SER A 342 -1.47 15.21 -11.69
CA SER A 342 -1.73 14.04 -10.82
C SER A 342 -2.16 12.71 -11.47
N TRP A 343 -2.07 12.56 -12.80
CA TRP A 343 -2.57 11.43 -13.58
C TRP A 343 -1.50 10.64 -14.36
N TRP A 344 -0.24 11.08 -14.34
CA TRP A 344 0.87 10.43 -15.07
C TRP A 344 1.70 9.45 -14.22
N TYR A 345 1.84 9.76 -12.93
CA TYR A 345 2.48 9.03 -11.85
C TYR A 345 1.62 9.33 -10.62
N SER A 346 1.37 8.35 -9.75
CA SER A 346 0.51 8.54 -8.57
C SER A 346 1.35 8.94 -7.36
N PRO A 347 1.39 10.22 -6.96
CA PRO A 347 2.11 10.64 -5.77
C PRO A 347 1.14 10.47 -4.60
N THR A 348 1.13 9.28 -4.01
CA THR A 348 0.44 9.07 -2.73
C THR A 348 1.03 10.06 -1.73
N THR A 349 0.18 10.98 -1.25
CA THR A 349 0.55 12.11 -0.38
C THR A 349 1.63 13.09 -0.90
N THR A 350 1.19 14.10 -1.65
CA THR A 350 1.47 15.46 -1.14
C THR A 350 0.57 15.73 0.06
N THR A 351 1.03 16.52 1.04
CA THR A 351 0.31 16.80 2.29
C THR A 351 -1.15 17.23 2.09
N PRO A 352 -2.06 16.88 3.02
CA PRO A 352 -3.46 16.67 2.68
C PRO A 352 -4.18 17.95 2.26
N ARG A 353 -4.71 17.93 1.03
CA ARG A 353 -6.12 18.32 0.87
C ARG A 353 -6.91 17.44 1.85
N PRO A 354 -7.82 17.97 2.67
CA PRO A 354 -8.68 17.16 3.50
C PRO A 354 -9.64 16.38 2.58
N VAL A 355 -9.22 15.20 2.15
CA VAL A 355 -10.09 14.24 1.48
C VAL A 355 -11.03 13.74 2.56
N TYR A 356 -12.22 14.33 2.63
CA TYR A 356 -13.25 13.98 3.62
C TYR A 356 -13.88 12.58 3.37
N SER A 357 -13.21 11.73 2.58
CA SER A 357 -13.51 10.30 2.48
C SER A 357 -13.26 9.66 3.84
N ASN A 358 -14.35 9.30 4.51
CA ASN A 358 -14.28 8.43 5.68
C ASN A 358 -13.78 7.05 5.25
N CYS A 359 -13.07 6.34 6.14
CA CYS A 359 -12.60 4.98 5.91
C CYS A 359 -12.78 4.15 7.18
N ARG A 360 -13.36 2.95 7.06
CA ARG A 360 -13.41 1.95 8.14
C ARG A 360 -13.04 0.57 7.60
N GLU A 361 -12.16 -0.11 8.31
CA GLU A 361 -11.92 -1.54 8.12
C GLU A 361 -13.09 -2.33 8.73
N VAL A 362 -13.68 -3.23 7.93
CA VAL A 362 -14.90 -3.96 8.30
C VAL A 362 -14.62 -5.44 8.50
N LEU A 363 -13.84 -6.05 7.60
CA LEU A 363 -13.26 -7.38 7.78
C LEU A 363 -11.73 -7.23 7.78
N PRO A 364 -11.03 -7.52 8.90
CA PRO A 364 -9.59 -7.28 9.03
C PRO A 364 -8.77 -7.93 7.89
N ASN A 365 -7.92 -7.14 7.24
CA ASN A 365 -7.13 -7.54 6.05
C ASN A 365 -7.94 -8.07 4.84
N LYS A 366 -9.28 -8.07 4.87
CA LYS A 366 -10.13 -8.58 3.77
C LYS A 366 -11.04 -7.53 3.13
N LEU A 367 -11.70 -6.66 3.89
CA LEU A 367 -12.70 -5.72 3.38
C LEU A 367 -12.66 -4.38 4.12
N GLN A 368 -12.43 -3.31 3.38
CA GLN A 368 -12.44 -1.93 3.86
C GLN A 368 -13.45 -1.13 3.05
N VAL A 369 -14.19 -0.24 3.71
CA VAL A 369 -15.14 0.68 3.07
C VAL A 369 -14.67 2.12 3.23
N LYS A 370 -14.73 2.88 2.14
CA LYS A 370 -14.73 4.35 2.17
C LYS A 370 -16.09 4.89 1.76
N TRP A 371 -16.47 6.04 2.34
CA TRP A 371 -17.71 6.71 1.96
C TRP A 371 -17.59 8.24 2.00
N GLU A 372 -18.32 8.89 1.11
CA GLU A 372 -18.45 10.35 1.00
C GLU A 372 -19.89 10.73 0.66
N LEU A 373 -20.40 11.79 1.30
CA LEU A 373 -21.75 12.32 1.09
C LEU A 373 -21.73 13.39 -0.02
N GLN A 374 -22.42 13.14 -1.13
CA GLN A 374 -22.42 13.98 -2.32
C GLN A 374 -23.85 14.45 -2.66
N GLY A 375 -24.35 15.42 -1.89
CA GLY A 375 -25.72 15.92 -2.03
C GLY A 375 -26.74 14.86 -1.59
N GLU A 376 -27.62 14.45 -2.51
CA GLU A 376 -28.64 13.41 -2.29
C GLU A 376 -28.12 11.99 -2.51
N TYR A 377 -26.86 11.85 -2.95
CA TYR A 377 -26.19 10.56 -3.14
C TYR A 377 -25.16 10.31 -2.03
N ILE A 378 -24.99 9.04 -1.67
CA ILE A 378 -23.77 8.57 -1.05
C ILE A 378 -22.89 7.91 -2.12
N GLN A 379 -21.61 8.25 -2.13
CA GLN A 379 -20.59 7.54 -2.91
C GLN A 379 -19.86 6.58 -1.96
N ILE A 380 -19.80 5.31 -2.33
CA ILE A 380 -19.15 4.24 -1.56
C ILE A 380 -18.05 3.62 -2.43
N GLU A 381 -16.90 3.35 -1.82
CA GLU A 381 -15.77 2.67 -2.45
C GLU A 381 -15.36 1.48 -1.56
N LEU A 382 -15.62 0.26 -2.04
CA LEU A 382 -15.27 -0.98 -1.37
C LEU A 382 -13.91 -1.47 -1.89
N PHE A 383 -13.03 -1.86 -0.97
CA PHE A 383 -11.77 -2.55 -1.25
C PHE A 383 -11.86 -3.95 -0.67
N GLY A 384 -11.84 -4.99 -1.50
CA GLY A 384 -11.97 -6.38 -1.08
C GLY A 384 -10.85 -7.27 -1.61
N ARG A 385 -10.23 -8.08 -0.74
CA ARG A 385 -9.37 -9.21 -1.14
C ARG A 385 -10.24 -10.39 -1.57
N ILE A 386 -10.71 -10.35 -2.81
CA ILE A 386 -11.65 -11.33 -3.40
C ILE A 386 -11.08 -11.96 -4.67
N THR A 387 -11.33 -13.25 -4.88
CA THR A 387 -11.03 -13.94 -6.16
C THR A 387 -12.08 -13.64 -7.23
N GLU A 388 -11.90 -14.16 -8.46
CA GLU A 388 -12.80 -13.87 -9.61
C GLU A 388 -14.16 -14.61 -9.56
N ASP A 389 -14.24 -15.58 -8.65
CA ASP A 389 -15.42 -16.37 -8.29
C ASP A 389 -16.04 -15.91 -6.95
N GLN A 390 -15.61 -14.76 -6.40
CA GLN A 390 -16.10 -14.21 -5.13
C GLN A 390 -16.77 -12.83 -5.28
N TYR A 391 -17.64 -12.52 -4.31
CA TYR A 391 -18.22 -11.20 -4.10
C TYR A 391 -17.73 -10.57 -2.79
N MET A 392 -17.87 -9.26 -2.69
CA MET A 392 -17.91 -8.51 -1.43
C MET A 392 -19.26 -7.80 -1.31
N ALA A 393 -19.87 -7.83 -0.14
CA ALA A 393 -21.15 -7.17 0.13
C ALA A 393 -21.02 -6.15 1.26
N PHE A 394 -21.77 -5.05 1.19
CA PHE A 394 -21.82 -4.02 2.22
C PHE A 394 -23.19 -3.31 2.22
N GLY A 395 -23.77 -3.07 3.40
CA GLY A 395 -24.99 -2.28 3.52
C GLY A 395 -25.56 -2.18 4.93
N LEU A 396 -26.84 -1.84 5.04
CA LEU A 396 -27.54 -1.58 6.29
C LEU A 396 -28.01 -2.89 6.94
N SER A 397 -27.73 -3.04 8.24
CA SER A 397 -28.24 -4.18 9.02
C SER A 397 -29.76 -4.14 9.15
N GLY A 398 -30.43 -5.29 9.05
CA GLY A 398 -31.87 -5.42 9.26
C GLY A 398 -32.33 -5.22 10.71
N ALA A 399 -31.40 -4.93 11.63
CA ALA A 399 -31.69 -4.41 12.96
C ALA A 399 -30.56 -3.46 13.41
N ASN A 400 -30.92 -2.33 14.01
CA ASN A 400 -29.93 -1.43 14.61
C ASN A 400 -29.48 -1.98 15.98
N GLY A 401 -28.19 -1.92 16.27
CA GLY A 401 -27.55 -2.45 17.49
C GLY A 401 -27.04 -3.90 17.40
N ARG A 402 -27.05 -4.53 16.21
CA ARG A 402 -26.42 -5.83 15.92
C ARG A 402 -26.26 -6.04 14.41
N PRO A 403 -25.34 -6.89 13.94
CA PRO A 403 -25.39 -7.39 12.57
C PRO A 403 -26.57 -8.36 12.41
N GLN A 404 -27.39 -8.16 11.37
CA GLN A 404 -28.53 -9.02 11.04
C GLN A 404 -28.78 -8.99 9.54
N MET A 405 -28.69 -10.15 8.88
CA MET A 405 -28.93 -10.29 7.44
C MET A 405 -30.43 -10.33 7.07
N ALA A 406 -31.29 -10.94 7.89
CA ALA A 406 -32.73 -10.95 7.59
C ALA A 406 -33.30 -9.53 7.71
N GLN A 407 -34.05 -9.09 6.68
CA GLN A 407 -34.54 -7.72 6.48
C GLN A 407 -33.41 -6.68 6.30
N SER A 408 -32.25 -7.10 5.77
CA SER A 408 -31.16 -6.19 5.43
C SER A 408 -31.19 -5.76 3.97
N ASP A 409 -30.49 -4.67 3.69
CA ASP A 409 -30.41 -3.99 2.41
C ASP A 409 -28.92 -3.75 2.12
N VAL A 410 -28.39 -4.44 1.10
CA VAL A 410 -26.96 -4.47 0.81
C VAL A 410 -26.64 -4.35 -0.67
N VAL A 411 -25.48 -3.79 -0.97
CA VAL A 411 -24.91 -3.83 -2.31
C VAL A 411 -23.95 -4.99 -2.41
N VAL A 412 -24.15 -5.86 -3.39
CA VAL A 412 -23.24 -6.96 -3.73
C VAL A 412 -22.36 -6.52 -4.90
N ALA A 413 -21.04 -6.50 -4.69
CA ALA A 413 -20.06 -6.00 -5.65
C ALA A 413 -19.02 -7.09 -6.00
N PHE A 414 -18.74 -7.26 -7.30
CA PHE A 414 -17.87 -8.31 -7.82
C PHE A 414 -17.33 -8.01 -9.23
N TYR A 415 -16.41 -8.84 -9.71
CA TYR A 415 -15.90 -8.79 -11.08
C TYR A 415 -16.59 -9.88 -11.94
N ASP A 416 -17.33 -9.45 -12.96
CA ASP A 416 -17.95 -10.34 -13.93
C ASP A 416 -16.91 -10.77 -14.97
N THR A 417 -16.31 -11.94 -14.77
CA THR A 417 -15.33 -12.56 -15.69
C THR A 417 -15.85 -12.77 -17.11
N ASN A 418 -17.17 -12.91 -17.29
CA ASN A 418 -17.77 -13.24 -18.58
C ASN A 418 -17.94 -11.98 -19.43
N ALA A 419 -18.46 -10.90 -18.82
CA ALA A 419 -18.60 -9.60 -19.46
C ALA A 419 -17.33 -8.72 -19.35
N ARG A 420 -16.38 -9.09 -18.49
CA ARG A 420 -15.15 -8.34 -18.14
C ARG A 420 -15.42 -6.93 -17.58
N VAL A 421 -16.43 -6.82 -16.72
CA VAL A 421 -16.83 -5.56 -16.06
C VAL A 421 -16.94 -5.72 -14.55
N PHE A 422 -16.73 -4.63 -13.83
CA PHE A 422 -17.06 -4.54 -12.40
C PHE A 422 -18.55 -4.28 -12.24
N ARG A 423 -19.21 -5.05 -11.37
CA ARG A 423 -20.63 -4.90 -11.03
C ARG A 423 -20.78 -4.51 -9.57
N ALA A 424 -21.82 -3.74 -9.31
CA ALA A 424 -22.39 -3.53 -7.98
C ALA A 424 -23.91 -3.47 -8.18
N GLU A 425 -24.64 -4.32 -7.46
CA GLU A 425 -26.07 -4.57 -7.63
C GLU A 425 -26.75 -4.50 -6.26
N ASP A 426 -27.90 -3.83 -6.15
CA ASP A 426 -28.71 -3.83 -4.91
C ASP A 426 -29.34 -5.20 -4.67
N TYR A 427 -29.32 -5.62 -3.40
CA TYR A 427 -29.87 -6.87 -2.88
C TYR A 427 -30.65 -6.64 -1.57
N PHE A 428 -31.95 -6.81 -1.62
CA PHE A 428 -32.76 -7.07 -0.43
C PHE A 428 -32.60 -8.51 0.06
N ILE A 429 -32.34 -8.68 1.36
CA ILE A 429 -32.22 -9.99 2.01
C ILE A 429 -33.44 -10.24 2.89
N SER A 430 -34.40 -11.03 2.40
CA SER A 430 -35.59 -11.38 3.20
C SER A 430 -35.27 -12.41 4.29
N ASP A 431 -34.52 -13.45 3.91
CA ASP A 431 -34.32 -14.71 4.63
C ASP A 431 -32.88 -15.23 4.48
N LEU A 432 -32.45 -16.13 5.37
CA LEU A 432 -31.11 -16.75 5.36
C LEU A 432 -31.01 -17.91 4.34
N SER A 433 -31.33 -17.65 3.07
CA SER A 433 -31.31 -18.62 1.98
C SER A 433 -30.79 -18.03 0.67
N GLN A 434 -30.41 -18.86 -0.30
CA GLN A 434 -30.20 -18.43 -1.68
C GLN A 434 -31.51 -17.86 -2.28
N CYS A 435 -31.38 -16.98 -3.29
CA CYS A 435 -32.54 -16.39 -3.96
C CYS A 435 -33.35 -17.42 -4.78
N ASP A 436 -34.57 -17.73 -4.33
CA ASP A 436 -35.54 -18.52 -5.11
C ASP A 436 -36.18 -17.70 -6.25
N GLY A 437 -36.22 -16.37 -6.10
CA GLY A 437 -36.84 -15.41 -7.03
C GLY A 437 -37.91 -14.53 -6.38
N GLN A 438 -38.24 -14.78 -5.11
CA GLN A 438 -39.10 -13.93 -4.28
C GLN A 438 -38.54 -13.77 -2.85
N ARG A 439 -37.67 -14.69 -2.40
CA ARG A 439 -37.11 -14.73 -1.03
C ARG A 439 -35.65 -15.22 -1.01
N GLY A 440 -34.98 -14.91 0.10
CA GLY A 440 -33.57 -15.18 0.34
C GLY A 440 -32.72 -13.93 0.16
N VAL A 441 -31.43 -14.13 -0.15
CA VAL A 441 -30.46 -13.12 -0.57
C VAL A 441 -30.64 -12.86 -2.06
N CYS A 442 -31.56 -11.96 -2.45
CA CYS A 442 -31.93 -11.72 -3.84
C CYS A 442 -31.43 -10.37 -4.37
N PRO A 443 -30.95 -10.29 -5.64
CA PRO A 443 -30.84 -9.01 -6.32
C PRO A 443 -32.24 -8.43 -6.59
N ASP A 444 -32.37 -7.12 -6.47
CA ASP A 444 -33.66 -6.42 -6.51
C ASP A 444 -34.43 -6.64 -7.82
N GLU A 445 -33.72 -6.68 -8.95
CA GLU A 445 -34.29 -6.99 -10.27
C GLU A 445 -34.93 -8.38 -10.35
N ARG A 446 -34.51 -9.36 -9.52
CA ARG A 446 -35.13 -10.70 -9.48
C ARG A 446 -36.44 -10.72 -8.72
N ILE A 447 -36.64 -9.84 -7.74
CA ILE A 447 -37.88 -9.73 -6.96
C ILE A 447 -38.86 -8.68 -7.53
N GLY A 448 -38.47 -7.97 -8.59
CA GLY A 448 -39.29 -6.97 -9.29
C GLY A 448 -39.13 -5.53 -8.77
N ALA A 449 -38.15 -5.31 -7.88
CA ALA A 449 -37.66 -4.00 -7.49
C ALA A 449 -36.61 -3.48 -8.51
N ARG A 450 -36.01 -2.32 -8.25
CA ARG A 450 -35.01 -1.71 -9.12
C ARG A 450 -33.63 -1.70 -8.47
N ASN A 451 -32.61 -2.06 -9.23
CA ASN A 451 -31.24 -1.77 -8.86
C ASN A 451 -31.03 -0.24 -8.80
N ASN A 452 -30.82 0.31 -7.61
CA ASN A 452 -30.62 1.75 -7.36
C ASN A 452 -29.11 2.11 -7.27
N VAL A 453 -28.21 1.13 -7.50
CA VAL A 453 -26.75 1.32 -7.53
C VAL A 453 -26.26 1.73 -8.92
N ILE A 454 -25.43 2.77 -8.97
CA ILE A 454 -24.71 3.20 -10.16
C ILE A 454 -23.21 2.98 -9.94
N VAL A 455 -22.61 2.02 -10.65
CA VAL A 455 -21.15 1.83 -10.68
C VAL A 455 -20.49 3.07 -11.30
N VAL A 456 -19.48 3.61 -10.63
CA VAL A 456 -18.70 4.78 -11.06
C VAL A 456 -17.36 4.36 -11.67
N SER A 457 -16.68 3.39 -11.03
CA SER A 457 -15.42 2.83 -11.50
C SER A 457 -15.07 1.55 -10.73
N GLY A 458 -14.26 0.67 -11.29
CA GLY A 458 -13.59 -0.40 -10.55
C GLY A 458 -12.18 -0.68 -11.09
N ASP A 459 -11.34 -1.28 -10.27
CA ASP A 459 -9.98 -1.74 -10.59
C ASP A 459 -9.67 -3.05 -9.85
N ARG A 460 -8.69 -3.82 -10.33
CA ARG A 460 -8.23 -5.08 -9.72
C ARG A 460 -6.70 -5.18 -9.79
N LYS A 461 -6.04 -5.07 -8.64
CA LYS A 461 -4.57 -5.00 -8.52
C LYS A 461 -4.09 -5.71 -7.24
N SER A 462 -3.02 -6.50 -7.33
CA SER A 462 -2.37 -7.17 -6.18
C SER A 462 -3.31 -7.98 -5.27
N GLY A 463 -4.24 -8.72 -5.85
CA GLY A 463 -5.24 -9.53 -5.13
C GLY A 463 -6.41 -8.74 -4.54
N VAL A 464 -6.39 -7.40 -4.60
CA VAL A 464 -7.47 -6.52 -4.17
C VAL A 464 -8.33 -6.11 -5.38
N THR A 465 -9.64 -6.13 -5.21
CA THR A 465 -10.61 -5.49 -6.11
C THR A 465 -11.14 -4.24 -5.43
N SER A 466 -11.09 -3.10 -6.11
CA SER A 466 -11.77 -1.88 -5.70
C SER A 466 -12.98 -1.63 -6.59
N ILE A 467 -14.14 -1.37 -5.99
CA ILE A 467 -15.37 -1.02 -6.72
C ILE A 467 -15.99 0.20 -6.05
N ARG A 468 -16.09 1.28 -6.82
CA ARG A 468 -16.71 2.54 -6.42
C ARG A 468 -18.05 2.68 -7.12
N TYR A 469 -19.09 2.91 -6.33
CA TYR A 469 -20.45 3.12 -6.78
C TYR A 469 -21.10 4.28 -6.03
N LYS A 470 -22.29 4.67 -6.47
CA LYS A 470 -23.15 5.62 -5.76
C LYS A 470 -24.58 5.11 -5.70
N ARG A 471 -25.28 5.44 -4.62
CA ARG A 471 -26.70 5.15 -4.39
C ARG A 471 -27.36 6.39 -3.78
N LEU A 472 -28.67 6.55 -3.95
CA LEU A 472 -29.44 7.62 -3.32
C LEU A 472 -29.53 7.39 -1.80
N LEU A 473 -29.59 8.47 -1.02
CA LEU A 473 -29.83 8.39 0.43
C LEU A 473 -31.23 7.88 0.78
N GLN A 474 -32.20 8.12 -0.10
CA GLN A 474 -33.57 7.65 -0.01
C GLN A 474 -34.09 7.44 -1.43
N THR A 475 -34.74 6.30 -1.67
CA THR A 475 -35.38 5.96 -2.95
C THR A 475 -36.91 6.16 -2.85
N ASN A 476 -37.63 5.78 -3.89
CA ASN A 476 -39.10 5.74 -3.90
C ASN A 476 -39.68 4.35 -3.60
N GLU A 477 -38.87 3.36 -3.20
CA GLU A 477 -39.24 1.94 -3.07
C GLU A 477 -39.03 1.40 -1.64
N PRO A 478 -39.71 1.97 -0.61
CA PRO A 478 -39.44 1.77 0.83
C PRO A 478 -39.87 0.40 1.39
N ILE A 479 -40.01 -0.60 0.54
CA ILE A 479 -40.28 -2.01 0.90
C ILE A 479 -38.97 -2.81 0.86
N TYR A 480 -38.05 -2.43 -0.04
CA TYR A 480 -36.79 -3.14 -0.30
C TYR A 480 -35.58 -2.23 -0.01
N ASP A 481 -35.67 -0.95 -0.38
CA ASP A 481 -34.70 0.07 0.04
C ASP A 481 -34.94 0.56 1.47
N MET A 482 -33.88 0.58 2.29
CA MET A 482 -33.85 1.29 3.58
C MET A 482 -33.18 2.67 3.43
N PRO A 483 -33.81 3.77 3.89
CA PRO A 483 -33.22 5.11 3.79
C PRO A 483 -31.99 5.24 4.69
N ILE A 484 -30.89 5.73 4.12
CA ILE A 484 -29.56 5.83 4.75
C ILE A 484 -29.52 7.04 5.70
N PRO A 485 -29.49 6.85 7.04
CA PRO A 485 -29.62 7.98 7.95
C PRO A 485 -28.35 8.82 8.04
N ILE A 486 -28.52 10.14 7.93
CA ILE A 486 -27.44 11.15 8.02
C ILE A 486 -27.40 11.87 9.38
N ASP A 487 -28.38 11.61 10.27
CA ASP A 487 -28.53 12.23 11.59
C ASP A 487 -27.83 11.44 12.72
N ARG A 488 -27.51 10.16 12.50
CA ARG A 488 -27.11 9.21 13.55
C ARG A 488 -26.19 8.10 13.05
N GLU A 489 -25.64 7.33 14.00
CA GLU A 489 -24.96 6.07 13.70
C GLU A 489 -25.98 4.93 13.50
N VAL A 490 -25.71 4.06 12.52
CA VAL A 490 -26.47 2.85 12.20
C VAL A 490 -25.55 1.64 12.09
N SER A 491 -26.04 0.47 12.49
CA SER A 491 -25.38 -0.82 12.28
C SER A 491 -25.30 -1.18 10.80
N ILE A 492 -24.13 -1.62 10.35
CA ILE A 492 -23.91 -2.15 9.01
C ILE A 492 -23.68 -3.66 9.05
N ILE A 493 -23.84 -4.31 7.89
CA ILE A 493 -23.34 -5.65 7.64
C ILE A 493 -22.43 -5.67 6.42
N ALA A 494 -21.46 -6.58 6.42
CA ALA A 494 -20.58 -6.84 5.30
C ALA A 494 -20.11 -8.29 5.29
N ALA A 495 -19.89 -8.83 4.10
CA ALA A 495 -19.44 -10.21 3.90
C ALA A 495 -18.56 -10.35 2.65
N VAL A 496 -17.77 -11.42 2.60
CA VAL A 496 -17.04 -11.90 1.42
C VAL A 496 -17.38 -13.38 1.25
N GLY A 497 -17.85 -13.77 0.07
CA GLY A 497 -18.29 -15.14 -0.20
C GLY A 497 -18.16 -15.54 -1.67
N PRO A 498 -18.37 -16.83 -2.00
CA PRO A 498 -18.38 -17.31 -3.37
C PRO A 498 -19.62 -16.83 -4.13
N LEU A 499 -19.50 -16.74 -5.44
CA LEU A 499 -20.60 -16.53 -6.38
C LEU A 499 -21.18 -17.88 -6.83
N ASN A 500 -22.47 -17.91 -7.16
CA ASN A 500 -23.09 -19.08 -7.80
C ASN A 500 -22.87 -19.06 -9.33
N ALA A 501 -23.33 -20.10 -10.03
CA ALA A 501 -23.19 -20.23 -11.48
C ALA A 501 -23.92 -19.14 -12.32
N ARG A 502 -24.79 -18.33 -11.69
CA ARG A 502 -25.45 -17.16 -12.30
C ARG A 502 -24.74 -15.84 -11.99
N LYS A 503 -23.60 -15.87 -11.28
CA LYS A 503 -22.92 -14.70 -10.70
C LYS A 503 -23.77 -13.96 -9.63
N GLU A 504 -24.65 -14.67 -8.93
CA GLU A 504 -25.36 -14.16 -7.76
C GLU A 504 -24.62 -14.55 -6.46
N ALA A 505 -24.86 -13.83 -5.35
CA ALA A 505 -24.27 -14.16 -4.06
C ALA A 505 -24.66 -15.58 -3.57
N ASN A 506 -23.66 -16.35 -3.12
CA ASN A 506 -23.84 -17.64 -2.46
C ASN A 506 -23.45 -17.55 -0.97
N ALA A 507 -23.69 -18.61 -0.20
CA ALA A 507 -23.32 -18.68 1.21
C ALA A 507 -21.80 -18.50 1.39
N HIS A 508 -21.41 -17.47 2.15
CA HIS A 508 -20.05 -17.30 2.63
C HIS A 508 -19.72 -18.31 3.74
N SER A 509 -18.44 -18.51 4.04
CA SER A 509 -18.04 -19.32 5.20
C SER A 509 -18.59 -18.71 6.49
N HIS A 510 -19.07 -19.53 7.42
CA HIS A 510 -19.48 -19.07 8.75
C HIS A 510 -18.28 -18.83 9.70
N THR A 511 -17.17 -18.34 9.16
CA THR A 511 -15.96 -17.95 9.89
C THR A 511 -16.02 -16.48 10.26
N ALA A 512 -15.41 -16.10 11.39
CA ALA A 512 -15.30 -14.71 11.85
C ALA A 512 -14.39 -13.81 10.97
N SER A 513 -13.86 -14.35 9.86
CA SER A 513 -13.06 -13.63 8.86
C SER A 513 -13.85 -13.23 7.62
N ASP A 514 -15.02 -13.84 7.38
CA ASP A 514 -15.73 -13.77 6.09
C ASP A 514 -17.02 -12.92 6.19
N HIS A 515 -17.43 -12.54 7.39
CA HIS A 515 -18.51 -11.60 7.69
C HIS A 515 -18.22 -10.88 9.02
N ASN A 516 -18.87 -9.75 9.32
CA ASN A 516 -18.66 -9.08 10.62
C ASN A 516 -19.53 -9.72 11.71
N PRO A 517 -18.95 -10.34 12.76
CA PRO A 517 -19.71 -10.86 13.89
C PRO A 517 -20.11 -9.75 14.88
N ASP A 518 -19.34 -8.67 14.91
CA ASP A 518 -19.52 -7.53 15.81
C ASP A 518 -20.43 -6.45 15.22
N ASP A 519 -21.07 -5.69 16.10
CA ASP A 519 -21.93 -4.54 15.76
C ASP A 519 -21.09 -3.32 15.34
N ILE A 520 -20.66 -3.33 14.08
CA ILE A 520 -19.97 -2.20 13.46
C ILE A 520 -21.01 -1.14 13.09
N ARG A 521 -20.82 0.08 13.59
CA ARG A 521 -21.69 1.23 13.29
C ARG A 521 -20.99 2.30 12.48
N ILE A 522 -21.75 2.96 11.62
CA ILE A 522 -21.31 4.07 10.77
C ILE A 522 -22.35 5.19 10.85
N ASN A 523 -21.89 6.44 10.95
CA ASN A 523 -22.68 7.62 10.60
C ASN A 523 -22.18 8.12 9.24
N PHE A 524 -23.08 8.15 8.26
CA PHE A 524 -22.73 8.44 6.87
C PHE A 524 -22.51 9.94 6.57
N SER A 525 -22.94 10.86 7.44
CA SER A 525 -22.67 12.31 7.33
C SER A 525 -21.40 12.76 8.06
N LYS A 526 -20.82 11.87 8.87
CA LYS A 526 -19.55 12.09 9.56
C LYS A 526 -18.45 12.49 8.56
N ARG A 527 -17.47 13.23 9.03
CA ARG A 527 -16.26 13.57 8.27
C ARG A 527 -15.05 13.15 9.10
N ASN A 528 -13.98 12.72 8.43
CA ASN A 528 -12.73 12.29 9.04
C ASN A 528 -12.85 11.06 9.97
N ASP A 529 -13.70 10.09 9.63
CA ASP A 529 -13.53 8.74 10.19
C ASP A 529 -12.33 8.05 9.52
N HIS A 530 -11.36 7.61 10.31
CA HIS A 530 -10.06 7.10 9.84
C HIS A 530 -9.72 5.76 10.50
N ALA A 531 -10.69 4.84 10.54
CA ALA A 531 -10.58 3.53 11.17
C ALA A 531 -10.03 2.43 10.24
N CYS A 532 -9.40 2.80 9.11
CA CYS A 532 -8.59 1.90 8.28
C CYS A 532 -7.14 1.96 8.77
N LYS A 533 -6.57 0.83 9.21
CA LYS A 533 -5.24 0.80 9.84
C LYS A 533 -4.08 0.73 8.84
N ASN A 534 -4.23 -0.14 7.84
CA ASN A 534 -3.26 -0.39 6.77
C ASN A 534 -3.98 -0.42 5.41
N SER A 535 -3.25 -0.29 4.30
CA SER A 535 -3.81 -0.55 2.96
C SER A 535 -4.00 -2.05 2.74
N LEU A 536 -5.13 -2.47 2.14
CA LEU A 536 -5.29 -3.86 1.72
C LEU A 536 -4.30 -4.28 0.62
N TYR A 537 -3.70 -3.32 -0.10
CA TYR A 537 -2.66 -3.60 -1.10
C TYR A 537 -1.29 -3.91 -0.46
N ASP A 538 -1.05 -3.48 0.78
CA ASP A 538 0.21 -3.73 1.52
C ASP A 538 0.17 -5.08 2.25
N VAL A 539 -1.03 -5.65 2.42
CA VAL A 539 -1.22 -7.04 2.84
C VAL A 539 -0.62 -7.93 1.77
N LYS A 540 0.54 -8.54 2.08
CA LYS A 540 1.25 -9.46 1.19
C LYS A 540 0.31 -10.58 0.74
N ASP A 541 0.28 -10.84 -0.56
CA ASP A 541 -0.61 -11.85 -1.11
C ASP A 541 -0.21 -13.25 -0.62
N GLU A 542 -1.19 -14.06 -0.21
CA GLU A 542 -0.95 -15.40 0.35
C GLU A 542 -0.70 -16.46 -0.74
N SER A 543 -0.54 -16.05 -2.01
CA SER A 543 0.07 -16.88 -3.05
C SER A 543 1.52 -17.20 -2.66
N GLY A 544 1.69 -18.31 -1.95
CA GLY A 544 2.97 -18.73 -1.39
C GLY A 544 4.07 -19.00 -2.43
N PRO A 545 5.31 -19.22 -1.97
CA PRO A 545 6.38 -19.72 -2.83
C PRO A 545 5.92 -20.97 -3.59
N LYS A 546 6.36 -21.12 -4.85
CA LYS A 546 5.94 -22.21 -5.74
C LYS A 546 6.06 -23.58 -5.05
N PRO A 547 5.05 -24.47 -5.21
CA PRO A 547 5.10 -25.81 -4.65
C PRO A 547 6.32 -26.57 -5.15
N TRP A 548 6.85 -27.46 -4.30
CA TRP A 548 7.88 -28.40 -4.74
C TRP A 548 7.29 -29.40 -5.76
N PRO A 549 8.08 -29.89 -6.72
CA PRO A 549 7.63 -30.92 -7.66
C PRO A 549 7.11 -32.17 -6.94
N THR A 550 5.95 -32.67 -7.37
CA THR A 550 5.37 -33.91 -6.86
C THR A 550 6.30 -35.09 -7.16
N ARG A 551 6.73 -35.80 -6.12
CA ARG A 551 7.59 -36.99 -6.23
C ARG A 551 6.81 -38.19 -6.73
N LYS A 552 7.51 -39.16 -7.33
CA LYS A 552 6.95 -40.42 -7.79
C LYS A 552 7.78 -41.60 -7.32
N ILE A 553 7.12 -42.72 -7.02
CA ILE A 553 7.75 -44.01 -6.72
C ILE A 553 7.13 -45.04 -7.65
N GLU A 554 7.98 -45.71 -8.45
CA GLU A 554 7.57 -46.67 -9.48
C GLU A 554 8.54 -47.86 -9.43
N GLY A 555 8.03 -49.09 -9.63
CA GLY A 555 8.83 -50.32 -9.59
C GLY A 555 9.23 -50.84 -8.19
N GLU A 556 8.88 -50.14 -7.12
CA GLU A 556 9.12 -50.58 -5.73
C GLU A 556 7.98 -51.47 -5.20
N HIS A 557 8.34 -52.55 -4.49
CA HIS A 557 7.37 -53.44 -3.84
C HIS A 557 7.22 -53.23 -2.32
N LYS A 558 8.09 -52.40 -1.73
CA LYS A 558 8.15 -52.16 -0.28
C LYS A 558 8.11 -50.67 0.02
N PHE A 559 7.18 -50.27 0.90
CA PHE A 559 6.94 -48.89 1.26
C PHE A 559 7.06 -48.69 2.77
N ARG A 560 7.89 -47.74 3.20
CA ARG A 560 7.96 -47.28 4.59
C ARG A 560 7.14 -46.00 4.73
N ALA A 561 6.12 -46.02 5.58
CA ALA A 561 5.23 -44.91 5.85
C ALA A 561 5.47 -44.34 7.27
N THR A 562 5.98 -43.11 7.34
CA THR A 562 6.21 -42.35 8.58
C THR A 562 5.43 -41.04 8.57
N ILE A 563 5.29 -40.39 9.72
CA ILE A 563 4.72 -39.04 9.82
C ILE A 563 5.83 -38.00 9.58
N GLY A 564 5.46 -36.79 9.18
CA GLY A 564 6.39 -35.67 9.11
C GLY A 564 5.76 -34.32 8.80
N ALA A 565 6.56 -33.27 8.96
CA ALA A 565 6.16 -31.89 8.67
C ALA A 565 5.61 -31.71 7.25
N THR A 566 4.48 -30.98 7.12
CA THR A 566 3.77 -30.74 5.84
C THR A 566 4.54 -29.96 4.79
N GLY A 567 5.65 -29.29 5.12
CA GLY A 567 6.37 -28.43 4.18
C GLY A 567 5.73 -27.06 3.95
N GLY A 568 4.87 -26.62 4.87
CA GLY A 568 4.31 -25.27 4.91
C GLY A 568 3.75 -24.78 3.58
N LYS A 569 4.22 -23.61 3.12
CA LYS A 569 3.70 -22.96 1.90
C LYS A 569 4.20 -23.56 0.58
N ARG A 570 5.10 -24.55 0.60
CA ARG A 570 5.59 -25.26 -0.61
C ARG A 570 5.17 -26.74 -0.69
N GLY A 571 4.81 -27.34 0.44
CA GLY A 571 4.49 -28.75 0.57
C GLY A 571 3.00 -29.06 0.40
N TYR A 572 2.43 -29.86 1.32
CA TYR A 572 1.13 -30.51 1.18
C TYR A 572 0.06 -29.60 0.57
N THR A 573 -0.31 -28.51 1.26
CA THR A 573 -1.41 -27.62 0.85
C THR A 573 -1.21 -27.02 -0.55
N ALA A 574 0.04 -26.75 -0.94
CA ALA A 574 0.37 -26.17 -2.24
C ALA A 574 0.44 -27.23 -3.37
N ILE A 575 0.72 -28.50 -3.04
CA ILE A 575 0.73 -29.65 -3.97
C ILE A 575 -0.69 -30.20 -4.17
N THR A 576 -1.50 -30.27 -3.12
CA THR A 576 -2.84 -30.88 -3.14
C THR A 576 -3.97 -29.89 -3.39
N SER A 577 -3.74 -28.60 -3.14
CA SER A 577 -4.78 -27.55 -3.03
C SER A 577 -5.82 -27.81 -1.93
N VAL A 578 -5.50 -28.68 -0.96
CA VAL A 578 -6.37 -29.05 0.18
C VAL A 578 -5.64 -28.73 1.50
N PRO A 579 -6.29 -28.06 2.48
CA PRO A 579 -5.66 -27.74 3.76
C PRO A 579 -5.27 -28.99 4.55
N SER A 580 -4.13 -28.91 5.24
CA SER A 580 -3.53 -30.01 6.01
C SER A 580 -3.47 -29.71 7.50
N TRP A 581 -3.35 -30.76 8.31
CA TRP A 581 -3.34 -30.70 9.79
C TRP A 581 -1.94 -30.43 10.38
N GLY A 582 -1.04 -29.84 9.61
CA GLY A 582 0.36 -29.57 10.00
C GLY A 582 1.33 -30.74 9.79
N ILE A 583 0.83 -31.98 9.90
CA ILE A 583 1.53 -33.23 9.59
C ILE A 583 0.98 -33.93 8.32
N ALA A 584 1.82 -34.71 7.65
CA ALA A 584 1.46 -35.51 6.48
C ALA A 584 2.24 -36.84 6.43
N TRP A 585 1.79 -37.76 5.58
CA TRP A 585 2.49 -39.02 5.31
C TRP A 585 3.76 -38.81 4.49
N TYR A 586 4.85 -39.42 4.95
CA TYR A 586 6.11 -39.58 4.23
C TYR A 586 6.24 -41.04 3.80
N ILE A 587 6.33 -41.31 2.50
CA ILE A 587 6.47 -42.67 1.96
C ILE A 587 7.85 -42.83 1.32
N ASN A 588 8.57 -43.90 1.69
CA ASN A 588 9.99 -44.10 1.38
C ASN A 588 10.81 -42.83 1.61
N ASP A 589 10.55 -42.19 2.75
CA ASP A 589 11.30 -41.03 3.23
C ASP A 589 11.08 -39.74 2.38
N LEU A 590 10.02 -39.69 1.56
CA LEU A 590 9.61 -38.56 0.71
C LEU A 590 8.23 -38.01 1.14
N LEU A 591 8.04 -36.69 1.13
CA LEU A 591 6.74 -36.04 1.40
C LEU A 591 5.73 -36.33 0.28
N ILE A 592 4.61 -36.97 0.64
CA ILE A 592 3.45 -37.31 -0.21
C ILE A 592 3.74 -37.63 -1.71
N PRO A 593 4.58 -38.62 -2.03
CA PRO A 593 4.80 -39.04 -3.42
C PRO A 593 3.54 -39.69 -4.03
N GLU A 594 3.38 -39.57 -5.35
CA GLU A 594 2.47 -40.43 -6.11
C GLU A 594 3.12 -41.81 -6.29
N ILE A 595 2.46 -42.87 -5.82
CA ILE A 595 2.98 -44.25 -5.92
C ILE A 595 2.34 -44.93 -7.12
N THR A 596 3.09 -45.66 -7.93
CA THR A 596 2.55 -46.49 -9.03
C THR A 596 2.59 -47.98 -8.65
N VAL A 597 1.44 -48.65 -8.73
CA VAL A 597 1.28 -50.09 -8.39
C VAL A 597 0.57 -50.86 -9.50
N GLU A 598 0.82 -52.16 -9.62
CA GLU A 598 0.27 -53.02 -10.67
C GLU A 598 -0.86 -53.92 -10.16
N ARG A 599 -1.94 -54.10 -10.94
CA ARG A 599 -3.06 -54.99 -10.60
C ARG A 599 -2.61 -56.45 -10.45
N GLY A 600 -3.08 -57.11 -9.40
CA GLY A 600 -2.75 -58.50 -9.07
C GLY A 600 -1.43 -58.69 -8.33
N GLN A 601 -0.60 -57.65 -8.20
CA GLN A 601 0.68 -57.70 -7.49
C GLN A 601 0.52 -57.43 -6.00
N ASN A 602 1.36 -58.06 -5.16
CA ASN A 602 1.42 -57.82 -3.72
C ASN A 602 2.52 -56.81 -3.35
N TYR A 603 2.23 -55.96 -2.37
CA TYR A 603 3.07 -54.88 -1.85
C TYR A 603 3.09 -54.92 -0.32
N GLU A 604 4.22 -54.54 0.28
CA GLU A 604 4.42 -54.50 1.73
C GLU A 604 4.55 -53.06 2.22
N PHE A 605 3.71 -52.65 3.18
CA PHE A 605 3.80 -51.37 3.87
C PHE A 605 4.29 -51.57 5.31
N ILE A 606 5.43 -50.97 5.63
CA ILE A 606 5.89 -50.76 7.02
C ILE A 606 5.28 -49.44 7.51
N ILE A 607 4.55 -49.46 8.61
CA ILE A 607 3.74 -48.32 9.07
C ILE A 607 4.18 -47.86 10.46
N GLU A 608 4.56 -46.59 10.57
CA GLU A 608 5.08 -45.98 11.80
C GLU A 608 4.30 -44.69 12.14
N GLY A 609 2.97 -44.80 12.11
CA GLY A 609 2.01 -43.71 12.37
C GLY A 609 1.46 -43.60 13.80
N GLY A 610 1.93 -44.45 14.72
CA GLY A 610 1.42 -44.55 16.09
C GLY A 610 0.28 -45.58 16.28
N ASN A 611 0.16 -46.07 17.52
CA ASN A 611 -0.65 -47.24 17.88
C ASN A 611 -1.52 -47.07 19.14
N ASP A 612 -1.51 -45.91 19.80
CA ASP A 612 -2.32 -45.62 20.98
C ASP A 612 -3.55 -44.75 20.67
N PRO A 613 -4.79 -45.31 20.60
CA PRO A 613 -5.99 -44.54 20.35
C PRO A 613 -6.32 -43.47 21.41
N ALA A 614 -5.75 -43.57 22.61
CA ALA A 614 -5.93 -42.55 23.66
C ALA A 614 -5.14 -41.26 23.38
N GLN A 615 -4.24 -41.25 22.39
CA GLN A 615 -3.47 -40.09 21.97
C GLN A 615 -3.74 -39.72 20.50
N PRO A 616 -4.93 -39.17 20.13
CA PRO A 616 -5.28 -38.83 18.75
C PRO A 616 -4.22 -38.02 17.99
N ALA A 617 -3.54 -37.07 18.65
CA ALA A 617 -2.47 -36.28 18.05
C ALA A 617 -1.28 -37.11 17.52
N ARG A 618 -1.07 -38.33 18.04
CA ARG A 618 -0.03 -39.29 17.65
C ARG A 618 -0.60 -40.63 17.17
N TYR A 619 -1.88 -40.68 16.80
CA TYR A 619 -2.54 -41.91 16.35
C TYR A 619 -3.08 -41.77 14.94
N HIS A 620 -2.26 -42.19 13.97
CA HIS A 620 -2.50 -42.03 12.55
C HIS A 620 -2.38 -43.39 11.82
N PRO A 621 -3.41 -44.25 11.87
CA PRO A 621 -3.36 -45.53 11.18
C PRO A 621 -3.39 -45.33 9.66
N LEU A 622 -2.54 -46.05 8.92
CA LEU A 622 -2.52 -46.03 7.46
C LEU A 622 -3.55 -47.00 6.89
N TYR A 623 -4.30 -46.58 5.87
CA TYR A 623 -5.16 -47.46 5.09
C TYR A 623 -5.26 -47.00 3.63
N ILE A 624 -5.75 -47.89 2.75
CA ILE A 624 -5.86 -47.63 1.31
C ILE A 624 -7.34 -47.56 0.94
N THR A 625 -7.72 -46.54 0.15
CA THR A 625 -9.12 -46.19 -0.11
C THR A 625 -9.31 -45.54 -1.49
N ASP A 626 -10.54 -45.48 -1.98
CA ASP A 626 -10.93 -44.73 -3.19
C ASP A 626 -11.22 -43.24 -2.91
N SER A 627 -11.36 -42.85 -1.64
CA SER A 627 -11.64 -41.47 -1.25
C SER A 627 -10.38 -40.59 -1.19
N PRO A 628 -10.37 -39.41 -1.82
CA PRO A 628 -9.22 -38.49 -1.77
C PRO A 628 -8.99 -37.87 -0.39
N GLU A 629 -10.04 -37.76 0.44
CA GLU A 629 -10.01 -37.08 1.74
C GLU A 629 -9.59 -38.00 2.90
N GLY A 630 -9.86 -39.31 2.84
CA GLY A 630 -9.50 -40.25 3.92
C GLY A 630 -10.48 -40.25 5.10
N GLY A 631 -9.97 -40.36 6.34
CA GLY A 631 -10.72 -40.16 7.59
C GLY A 631 -11.94 -41.06 7.82
N LEU A 632 -11.91 -42.32 7.39
CA LEU A 632 -13.04 -43.26 7.52
C LEU A 632 -13.54 -43.40 8.97
N GLY A 633 -12.64 -43.35 9.97
CA GLY A 633 -12.99 -43.43 11.39
C GLY A 633 -13.78 -42.22 11.94
N GLN A 634 -13.89 -41.13 11.18
CA GLN A 634 -14.74 -39.99 11.53
C GLN A 634 -16.17 -40.10 10.96
N LYS A 635 -16.43 -41.08 10.08
CA LYS A 635 -17.66 -41.19 9.29
C LYS A 635 -18.60 -42.25 9.88
N THR A 636 -19.89 -42.01 9.81
CA THR A 636 -20.92 -42.91 10.36
C THR A 636 -22.00 -43.24 9.32
N GLY A 637 -22.73 -44.34 9.55
CA GLY A 637 -23.92 -44.70 8.77
C GLY A 637 -23.68 -44.79 7.26
N LEU A 638 -24.40 -43.96 6.49
CA LEU A 638 -24.32 -43.95 5.03
C LEU A 638 -23.03 -43.35 4.49
N ASP A 639 -22.39 -42.41 5.20
CA ASP A 639 -21.20 -41.72 4.70
C ASP A 639 -19.94 -42.58 4.81
N ALA A 640 -19.84 -43.43 5.83
CA ALA A 640 -18.82 -44.48 5.89
C ALA A 640 -18.96 -45.48 4.72
N ARG A 641 -20.21 -45.78 4.31
CA ARG A 641 -20.50 -46.73 3.21
C ARG A 641 -20.29 -46.17 1.80
N LYS A 642 -20.08 -44.85 1.65
CA LYS A 642 -19.69 -44.24 0.36
C LYS A 642 -18.22 -44.46 0.00
N GLN A 643 -17.43 -44.97 0.94
CA GLN A 643 -15.98 -45.08 0.85
C GLN A 643 -15.55 -46.54 0.99
N LYS A 644 -14.84 -47.08 -0.01
CA LYS A 644 -14.31 -48.44 0.04
C LYS A 644 -12.89 -48.41 0.63
N ALA A 645 -12.65 -49.27 1.61
CA ALA A 645 -11.30 -49.62 2.03
C ALA A 645 -10.79 -50.81 1.20
N TYR A 646 -9.51 -50.79 0.84
CA TYR A 646 -8.83 -51.81 0.02
C TYR A 646 -7.70 -52.51 0.79
N ALA A 647 -7.17 -51.88 1.85
CA ALA A 647 -6.24 -52.44 2.83
C ALA A 647 -6.23 -51.57 4.11
N GLY A 648 -5.73 -52.10 5.23
CA GLY A 648 -5.48 -51.36 6.47
C GLY A 648 -6.70 -51.14 7.37
N VAL A 649 -7.84 -51.74 7.01
CA VAL A 649 -9.10 -51.72 7.77
C VAL A 649 -9.70 -53.12 7.76
N GLU A 650 -10.12 -53.59 8.94
CA GLU A 650 -11.02 -54.73 9.12
C GLU A 650 -12.40 -54.22 9.60
N TYR A 651 -13.41 -55.10 9.62
CA TYR A 651 -14.75 -54.77 10.10
C TYR A 651 -15.18 -55.75 11.18
N ASP A 652 -15.78 -55.25 12.25
CA ASP A 652 -16.33 -56.09 13.34
C ASP A 652 -17.70 -56.70 13.00
N GLU A 653 -18.26 -57.48 13.91
CA GLU A 653 -19.56 -58.16 13.73
C GLU A 653 -20.74 -57.17 13.61
N ASP A 654 -20.61 -55.95 14.14
CA ASP A 654 -21.59 -54.86 14.01
C ASP A 654 -21.37 -54.04 12.71
N GLY A 655 -20.27 -54.26 12.01
CA GLY A 655 -19.90 -53.58 10.76
C GLY A 655 -19.18 -52.24 10.95
N ASN A 656 -18.62 -51.97 12.13
CA ASN A 656 -17.74 -50.82 12.36
C ASN A 656 -16.35 -51.08 11.76
N ALA A 657 -15.73 -50.05 11.21
CA ALA A 657 -14.37 -50.13 10.68
C ALA A 657 -13.33 -50.04 11.80
N ILE A 658 -12.42 -51.02 11.86
CA ILE A 658 -11.28 -51.07 12.79
C ILE A 658 -9.97 -50.93 11.99
N PRO A 659 -9.10 -49.98 12.32
CA PRO A 659 -7.83 -49.81 11.60
C PRO A 659 -6.81 -50.87 12.00
N THR A 660 -6.24 -51.56 11.02
CA THR A 660 -5.16 -52.55 11.22
C THR A 660 -3.77 -52.03 10.86
N GLY A 661 -3.68 -50.94 10.09
CA GLY A 661 -2.42 -50.27 9.75
C GLY A 661 -1.84 -49.43 10.89
N VAL A 662 -1.55 -50.03 12.04
CA VAL A 662 -1.00 -49.37 13.26
C VAL A 662 0.40 -49.89 13.60
N GLY A 663 1.23 -49.04 14.21
CA GLY A 663 2.61 -49.35 14.62
C GLY A 663 3.21 -48.25 15.49
N ARG A 664 4.46 -48.34 15.95
CA ARG A 664 5.12 -47.27 16.73
C ARG A 664 5.05 -45.90 16.04
N TYR A 665 5.13 -44.81 16.81
CA TYR A 665 5.14 -43.46 16.24
C TYR A 665 6.54 -43.06 15.77
N CYS A 666 6.68 -42.61 14.51
CA CYS A 666 7.89 -41.97 14.01
C CYS A 666 7.57 -40.70 13.19
N GLU A 667 8.29 -39.60 13.47
CA GLU A 667 8.03 -38.29 12.89
C GLU A 667 9.32 -37.59 12.39
N TRP A 668 9.22 -36.94 11.22
CA TRP A 668 10.17 -35.92 10.77
C TRP A 668 9.79 -34.54 11.33
N GLU A 669 10.32 -34.20 12.51
CA GLU A 669 10.06 -32.95 13.24
C GLU A 669 10.95 -31.78 12.79
N HIS A 670 10.50 -30.53 13.00
CA HIS A 670 11.32 -29.33 12.84
C HIS A 670 12.32 -29.15 14.01
N ARG A 671 13.53 -28.63 13.73
CA ARG A 671 14.53 -28.30 14.76
C ARG A 671 14.18 -27.09 15.64
N THR A 672 13.46 -26.12 15.09
CA THR A 672 13.10 -24.86 15.78
C THR A 672 11.76 -24.32 15.31
N VAL A 673 11.66 -23.99 14.02
CA VAL A 673 10.46 -23.45 13.34
C VAL A 673 10.40 -23.98 11.90
N ASP A 674 9.25 -23.89 11.24
CA ASP A 674 9.17 -24.19 9.81
C ASP A 674 9.93 -23.14 8.99
N ARG A 675 10.83 -23.62 8.12
CA ARG A 675 11.63 -22.84 7.18
C ARG A 675 11.40 -23.29 5.72
N SER A 676 10.35 -24.07 5.47
CA SER A 676 9.97 -24.61 4.15
C SER A 676 10.02 -23.60 3.00
N ALA A 677 9.62 -22.35 3.24
CA ALA A 677 9.66 -21.29 2.24
C ALA A 677 11.07 -20.99 1.70
N GLU A 678 12.10 -21.11 2.56
CA GLU A 678 13.50 -20.77 2.26
C GLU A 678 14.19 -21.79 1.34
N PHE A 679 13.70 -23.03 1.26
CA PHE A 679 14.32 -24.11 0.50
C PHE A 679 13.69 -24.26 -0.89
N GLU A 680 14.50 -24.18 -1.95
CA GLU A 680 14.03 -24.39 -3.32
C GLU A 680 13.71 -25.87 -3.60
N ASN A 681 14.46 -26.80 -2.99
CA ASN A 681 14.22 -28.24 -3.07
C ASN A 681 13.74 -28.79 -1.71
N PHE A 682 12.94 -29.86 -1.72
CA PHE A 682 12.49 -30.49 -0.47
C PHE A 682 13.60 -31.33 0.19
N GLU A 683 14.59 -31.80 -0.57
CA GLU A 683 15.72 -32.57 -0.06
C GLU A 683 16.55 -31.72 0.92
N ASP A 684 16.76 -30.44 0.61
CA ASP A 684 17.41 -29.47 1.50
C ASP A 684 16.54 -29.18 2.73
N PHE A 685 15.23 -29.01 2.54
CA PHE A 685 14.26 -28.84 3.64
C PHE A 685 14.25 -30.05 4.58
N LYS A 686 14.23 -31.27 4.06
CA LYS A 686 14.27 -32.51 4.84
C LYS A 686 15.59 -32.63 5.61
N GLY A 687 16.71 -32.20 5.01
CA GLY A 687 18.00 -32.07 5.71
C GLY A 687 17.95 -31.14 6.93
N SER A 688 17.03 -30.17 6.96
CA SER A 688 16.81 -29.30 8.13
C SER A 688 16.00 -29.94 9.27
N LEU A 689 15.26 -31.02 9.00
CA LEU A 689 14.43 -31.72 9.98
C LEU A 689 15.26 -32.62 10.91
N VAL A 690 14.60 -33.24 11.90
CA VAL A 690 15.13 -34.31 12.76
C VAL A 690 14.12 -35.45 12.75
N PHE A 691 14.58 -36.64 12.36
CA PHE A 691 13.77 -37.85 12.49
C PHE A 691 13.82 -38.36 13.93
N LYS A 692 12.66 -38.64 14.52
CA LYS A 692 12.51 -39.30 15.82
C LYS A 692 11.55 -40.48 15.70
N CYS A 693 11.75 -41.48 16.54
CA CYS A 693 10.82 -42.58 16.78
C CYS A 693 10.64 -42.77 18.28
N GLU A 694 9.45 -43.24 18.66
CA GLU A 694 9.20 -43.79 19.99
C GLU A 694 9.62 -45.27 20.07
N ASP A 695 9.91 -45.76 21.27
CA ASP A 695 10.28 -47.16 21.50
C ASP A 695 9.11 -48.11 21.18
N GLY A 696 9.37 -49.10 20.32
CA GLY A 696 8.37 -50.10 19.93
C GLY A 696 8.66 -50.73 18.57
N GLU A 697 7.73 -51.56 18.11
CA GLU A 697 7.76 -52.22 16.80
C GLU A 697 6.94 -51.47 15.75
N PRO A 698 7.38 -51.45 14.48
CA PRO A 698 6.59 -50.91 13.38
C PRO A 698 5.42 -51.85 13.00
N GLY A 699 4.37 -51.28 12.41
CA GLY A 699 3.27 -52.03 11.83
C GLY A 699 3.63 -52.62 10.46
N TYR A 700 2.95 -53.68 10.07
CA TYR A 700 3.13 -54.33 8.75
C TYR A 700 1.77 -54.59 8.10
N MET A 701 1.57 -54.08 6.88
CA MET A 701 0.37 -54.29 6.07
C MET A 701 0.78 -54.84 4.70
N ASN A 702 0.37 -56.07 4.41
CA ASN A 702 0.48 -56.64 3.06
C ASN A 702 -0.78 -56.33 2.26
N TRP A 703 -0.63 -55.79 1.06
CA TRP A 703 -1.73 -55.46 0.15
C TRP A 703 -1.50 -56.07 -1.23
N THR A 704 -2.39 -56.97 -1.63
CA THR A 704 -2.51 -57.41 -3.03
C THR A 704 -3.52 -56.52 -3.75
N VAL A 705 -3.07 -55.83 -4.81
CA VAL A 705 -3.91 -54.89 -5.57
C VAL A 705 -5.02 -55.65 -6.31
N PRO A 706 -6.31 -55.37 -6.06
CA PRO A 706 -7.40 -56.09 -6.72
C PRO A 706 -7.43 -55.87 -8.24
N MET A 707 -7.88 -56.89 -8.98
CA MET A 707 -8.02 -56.81 -10.44
C MET A 707 -9.14 -55.85 -10.89
N ASP A 708 -10.11 -55.55 -10.00
CA ASP A 708 -11.16 -54.54 -10.19
C ASP A 708 -10.75 -53.12 -9.71
N ALA A 709 -9.52 -52.94 -9.22
CA ALA A 709 -9.11 -51.67 -8.62
C ALA A 709 -9.17 -50.50 -9.62
N PRO A 710 -9.75 -49.35 -9.24
CA PRO A 710 -9.84 -48.17 -10.10
C PRO A 710 -8.44 -47.63 -10.43
N ALA A 711 -8.33 -46.84 -11.51
CA ALA A 711 -7.05 -46.31 -12.00
C ALA A 711 -6.33 -45.37 -11.01
N VAL A 712 -7.06 -44.81 -10.04
CA VAL A 712 -6.51 -44.03 -8.92
C VAL A 712 -7.12 -44.54 -7.62
N LEU A 713 -6.26 -44.81 -6.65
CA LEU A 713 -6.58 -45.00 -5.23
C LEU A 713 -5.80 -43.97 -4.40
N TYR A 714 -5.96 -43.98 -3.08
CA TYR A 714 -5.27 -43.11 -2.15
C TYR A 714 -4.78 -43.90 -0.94
N TYR A 715 -3.56 -43.60 -0.49
CA TYR A 715 -3.15 -43.95 0.88
C TYR A 715 -3.55 -42.78 1.78
N GLN A 716 -4.23 -43.05 2.89
CA GLN A 716 -4.75 -42.03 3.79
C GLN A 716 -4.63 -42.42 5.26
N CYS A 717 -4.86 -41.46 6.14
CA CYS A 717 -4.99 -41.69 7.58
C CYS A 717 -6.45 -42.06 7.93
N PHE A 718 -6.64 -43.13 8.70
CA PHE A 718 -7.96 -43.60 9.11
C PHE A 718 -8.69 -42.62 10.05
N THR A 719 -7.94 -41.97 10.95
CA THR A 719 -8.45 -41.09 12.00
C THR A 719 -8.57 -39.63 11.58
N HIS A 720 -7.83 -39.18 10.56
CA HIS A 720 -7.77 -37.78 10.13
C HIS A 720 -7.89 -37.64 8.61
N ASN A 721 -8.72 -36.69 8.16
CA ASN A 721 -8.80 -36.34 6.74
C ASN A 721 -7.53 -35.60 6.27
N ASN A 722 -7.15 -35.76 5.00
CA ASN A 722 -6.12 -34.97 4.31
C ASN A 722 -4.68 -35.08 4.87
N LEU A 723 -4.21 -36.31 5.08
CA LEU A 723 -2.81 -36.59 5.49
C LEU A 723 -1.98 -37.27 4.40
N GLY A 724 -2.59 -38.02 3.48
CA GLY A 724 -1.93 -38.80 2.42
C GLY A 724 -2.29 -38.36 1.01
N TRP A 725 -1.97 -39.20 0.02
CA TRP A 725 -2.01 -38.86 -1.40
C TRP A 725 -2.22 -40.08 -2.32
N LYS A 726 -2.00 -39.89 -3.63
CA LYS A 726 -2.45 -40.80 -4.70
C LYS A 726 -1.59 -42.06 -4.85
N ILE A 727 -2.28 -43.12 -5.24
CA ILE A 727 -1.74 -44.35 -5.82
C ILE A 727 -2.31 -44.46 -7.24
N ASN A 728 -1.43 -44.46 -8.25
CA ASN A 728 -1.77 -44.75 -9.64
C ASN A 728 -1.78 -46.27 -9.83
N VAL A 729 -2.87 -46.83 -10.35
CA VAL A 729 -3.03 -48.29 -10.50
C VAL A 729 -3.01 -48.69 -11.98
N VAL A 730 -1.91 -49.32 -12.39
CA VAL A 730 -1.65 -49.75 -13.77
C VAL A 730 -1.84 -51.27 -13.94
N ASP A 731 -1.88 -51.74 -15.18
CA ASP A 731 -1.96 -53.17 -15.49
C ASP A 731 -0.57 -53.81 -15.49
N ALA A 732 -0.50 -55.11 -15.19
CA ALA A 732 0.75 -55.84 -15.00
C ALA A 732 1.70 -55.73 -16.21
N GLY A 733 2.94 -55.31 -15.96
CA GLY A 733 3.98 -55.09 -16.97
C GLY A 733 3.92 -53.74 -17.69
N ALA A 734 2.95 -52.87 -17.41
CA ALA A 734 2.90 -51.53 -18.00
C ALA A 734 4.11 -50.66 -17.62
N SER A 735 4.66 -50.87 -16.41
CA SER A 735 5.83 -50.13 -15.91
C SER A 735 7.14 -50.51 -16.62
N ALA A 736 7.15 -51.58 -17.42
CA ALA A 736 8.36 -52.14 -18.05
C ALA A 736 8.61 -51.67 -19.49
N ALA A 737 7.85 -50.68 -20.00
CA ALA A 737 8.00 -50.17 -21.35
C ALA A 737 9.13 -49.12 -21.47
N PRO A 738 10.29 -49.41 -22.11
CA PRO A 738 11.35 -48.42 -22.28
C PRO A 738 10.93 -47.29 -23.24
N ALA A 739 11.47 -46.10 -23.04
CA ALA A 739 11.14 -44.87 -23.76
C ALA A 739 11.65 -44.81 -25.23
N SER A 740 11.59 -45.92 -25.97
CA SER A 740 12.07 -46.03 -27.37
C SER A 740 10.95 -45.97 -28.43
N LEU A 741 9.69 -46.23 -28.06
CA LEU A 741 8.59 -46.35 -29.04
C LEU A 741 7.95 -45.03 -29.50
N GLN A 742 8.21 -43.89 -28.84
CA GLN A 742 7.75 -42.58 -29.35
C GLN A 742 8.57 -42.07 -30.55
N GLN A 743 9.83 -42.49 -30.72
CA GLN A 743 10.69 -41.98 -31.79
C GLN A 743 10.32 -42.54 -33.17
N GLY A 744 9.88 -43.81 -33.23
CA GLY A 744 9.48 -44.46 -34.48
C GLY A 744 8.21 -43.88 -35.12
N ARG A 745 7.21 -43.47 -34.32
CA ARG A 745 5.93 -42.96 -34.85
C ARG A 745 6.09 -41.61 -35.56
N ASN A 746 6.98 -40.75 -35.07
CA ASN A 746 7.29 -39.48 -35.73
C ASN A 746 8.14 -39.66 -36.99
N GLN A 747 9.07 -40.64 -37.02
CA GLN A 747 9.81 -40.94 -38.25
C GLN A 747 8.90 -41.50 -39.37
N LEU A 748 7.97 -42.42 -39.08
CA LEU A 748 7.02 -42.89 -40.10
C LEU A 748 6.14 -41.76 -40.66
N LEU A 749 5.68 -40.83 -39.81
CA LEU A 749 4.92 -39.66 -40.27
C LEU A 749 5.77 -38.73 -41.13
N PHE A 750 7.05 -38.51 -40.80
CA PHE A 750 7.96 -37.71 -41.63
C PHE A 750 8.25 -38.37 -42.98
N TYR A 751 8.48 -39.69 -43.02
CA TYR A 751 8.68 -40.43 -44.27
C TYR A 751 7.41 -40.51 -45.13
N MET A 752 6.22 -40.63 -44.52
CA MET A 752 4.94 -40.49 -45.23
C MET A 752 4.78 -39.09 -45.85
N MET A 753 5.06 -38.03 -45.10
CA MET A 753 4.98 -36.66 -45.64
C MET A 753 6.00 -36.43 -46.77
N LEU A 754 7.24 -36.93 -46.64
CA LEU A 754 8.27 -36.82 -47.69
C LEU A 754 7.92 -37.60 -48.96
N THR A 755 7.41 -38.83 -48.84
CA THR A 755 6.99 -39.64 -50.00
C THR A 755 5.76 -39.07 -50.68
N VAL A 756 4.78 -38.55 -49.94
CA VAL A 756 3.63 -37.82 -50.50
C VAL A 756 4.09 -36.55 -51.22
N PHE A 757 5.00 -35.75 -50.66
CA PHE A 757 5.56 -34.59 -51.35
C PHE A 757 6.33 -34.96 -52.62
N SER A 758 7.13 -36.03 -52.61
CA SER A 758 7.81 -36.53 -53.81
C SER A 758 6.84 -37.00 -54.90
N LEU A 759 5.74 -37.65 -54.54
CA LEU A 759 4.70 -38.09 -55.48
C LEU A 759 3.89 -36.92 -56.06
N VAL A 760 3.63 -35.88 -55.26
CA VAL A 760 2.94 -34.65 -55.72
C VAL A 760 3.84 -33.82 -56.64
N VAL A 761 5.13 -33.67 -56.33
CA VAL A 761 6.09 -32.97 -57.21
C VAL A 761 6.37 -33.78 -58.48
N GLY A 762 6.42 -35.12 -58.38
CA GLY A 762 6.67 -36.02 -59.51
C GLY A 762 5.57 -36.05 -60.58
N ARG A 763 4.34 -35.63 -60.27
CA ARG A 763 3.23 -35.57 -61.26
C ARG A 763 3.15 -34.27 -62.07
N SER A 764 4.01 -33.29 -61.78
CA SER A 764 3.93 -31.94 -62.37
C SER A 764 4.90 -31.68 -63.53
N ARG A 765 5.53 -32.71 -64.10
CA ARG A 765 6.53 -32.58 -65.19
C ARG A 765 6.43 -33.65 -66.29
N LEU A 766 5.23 -33.86 -66.86
CA LEU A 766 5.06 -34.58 -68.13
C LEU A 766 4.07 -33.86 -69.05
N ALA A 767 4.53 -32.76 -69.64
CA ALA A 767 3.85 -32.03 -70.71
C ALA A 767 4.89 -31.34 -71.61
N SER A 768 5.55 -32.12 -72.47
CA SER A 768 6.20 -31.58 -73.67
C SER A 768 5.12 -31.20 -74.69
N PRO A 769 5.35 -30.21 -75.56
CA PRO A 769 6.02 -30.57 -76.82
C PRO A 769 7.00 -29.51 -77.34
N LEU A 770 8.01 -29.95 -78.10
CA LEU A 770 8.63 -29.12 -79.14
C LEU A 770 9.32 -29.99 -80.19
N LEU A 771 8.87 -29.80 -81.43
CA LEU A 771 9.44 -30.18 -82.73
C LEU A 771 10.86 -30.81 -82.75
N ALA A 772 10.90 -32.15 -82.82
CA ALA A 772 11.77 -32.93 -83.72
C ALA A 772 11.21 -34.37 -83.82
#